data_AF-A0A3M7G129-F1
#
_entry.id   AF-A0A3M7G129-F1
#
_cell.length_a   1.000
_cell.length_b   1.000
_cell.length_c   1.000
_cell.angle_alpha   90.00
_cell.angle_beta   90.00
_cell.angle_gamma   90.00
#
_symmetry.space_group_name_H-M   'P 1'
#
loop_
_entity.id
_entity.type
_entity.pdbx_description
1 polymer ?
#
loop_
_entity_poly.entity_id
_entity_poly.type
_entity_poly.pdbx_seq_one_letter_code
_entity_poly.pdbx_strand_id
1 'polypeptide(L)'
;MGRPSVAQSTRAKRKRADADCDDEETFKRNLKSDVAGDSNDSEDESDNGEDVEYGTSDEDSDADGGSTGVVLHNEDSEECPKYAVYDKEFVKTVNELTDIPKRALKILYESECTSKRVRGCTSNAEDLSQFPKPKREKVALLGNTGAGKSSVLNSLLGLPNMAKAMAGGQSCTFVGTEYQEPFPGQTKNLAAMVEYFGIGPIRELLSRLIKDYNLWTFEREEDLNEEERQELSRLSKTAFTTFRSLFCDKKEFETVEAGREYLEAAYEGKDQTALDKFFEWCKELLEEKEADEKDRTEYLDADTQQGLLDQLNPLVFSNSQFKEPTLWPLVKKVRIGIEGPRILQYITLVDLPGLDDTNRVRVDASYEIMSTCDAIWVVAKIDRAITETGVDSLLMRYGKAFKMVMICTGTDDNIDAGLASYLEGEGQDVGNHEKLLKQEVGLRKQFEKVLPKKIAAIQKSLKDDKGKGKKKEPPLTEHYKRKFRKEIRGLMDEKEAAKAALPGVEQARFELLVNARNEYTIRRLQEEKSDHLPMGTTLPVFCVSNAHYSSLKGARAIKGPRLNAAMTGVPALRAYVLKTSAPERLRTMDAYVNTRMTVFMKGLAMWAKSYNVEGGEQLLATVKKPQGQVGGLIDQFVEQVLAFNEKVVVNGLQDARNDLVEAASNVINSKINAWHASTVRAFIRKDGNHRTSVVPQQSWNEQFLEKATKLAKQGWEVFSDKEKELAVGLEKGLLSLLERMECDIGNHPAAIVLPMDRIKEVFEAQMDGIREACRDHESEFKKELRNIKLDATQDRPSGYFSLAMAKAYDKCKQDSGAGVTKRCLDNLETYLKLEGASSPFAIVCEKLSKALRPAAQTTSERLAKKIQDIMSELYSQFDDMVDKKIDDKAEDELRRRFRAFLEEEEPKFEEMKAELQKVKKKYDK
;
A
#
# COMPACT_ATOMS: atom_id res chain seq x y z
N MET A 1 63.32 -3.94 -10.59
CA MET A 1 63.72 -2.59 -11.03
C MET A 1 62.70 -1.59 -10.49
N GLY A 2 63.15 -0.55 -9.77
CA GLY A 2 62.36 0.63 -9.39
C GLY A 2 61.47 0.57 -8.12
N ARG A 3 62.06 0.82 -6.95
CA ARG A 3 61.43 1.46 -5.76
C ARG A 3 62.05 2.88 -5.63
N PRO A 4 61.70 3.78 -4.68
CA PRO A 4 60.42 4.27 -4.11
C PRO A 4 60.42 5.83 -3.85
N SER A 5 59.37 6.40 -3.22
CA SER A 5 59.37 7.65 -2.39
C SER A 5 57.94 7.86 -1.84
N VAL A 6 57.57 7.97 -0.55
CA VAL A 6 58.02 8.62 0.71
C VAL A 6 57.61 10.11 0.87
N ALA A 7 56.53 10.30 1.64
CA ALA A 7 56.21 11.31 2.66
C ALA A 7 56.20 12.83 2.36
N GLN A 8 55.12 13.51 2.78
CA GLN A 8 55.13 14.53 3.86
C GLN A 8 53.72 15.16 4.05
N SER A 9 53.20 15.12 5.29
CA SER A 9 52.11 16.00 5.74
C SER A 9 52.56 16.72 7.00
N THR A 10 52.51 18.04 6.96
CA THR A 10 53.03 18.99 7.95
C THR A 10 52.08 19.21 9.11
N ARG A 11 52.60 19.07 10.33
CA ARG A 11 51.96 19.37 11.62
C ARG A 11 52.41 20.76 12.11
N ALA A 12 51.47 21.66 12.43
CA ALA A 12 51.76 22.93 13.09
C ALA A 12 51.29 22.91 14.57
N LYS A 13 52.21 23.29 15.47
CA LYS A 13 52.05 23.48 16.92
C LYS A 13 51.74 24.95 17.25
N ARG A 14 51.06 25.19 18.38
CA ARG A 14 51.31 26.22 19.43
C ARG A 14 50.09 26.25 20.39
N LYS A 15 50.18 26.49 21.70
CA LYS A 15 51.21 26.46 22.76
C LYS A 15 50.41 26.68 24.07
N ARG A 16 50.70 25.93 25.14
CA ARG A 16 50.21 26.15 26.52
C ARG A 16 50.97 27.30 27.19
N ALA A 17 50.35 27.93 28.18
CA ALA A 17 51.00 28.49 29.36
C ALA A 17 50.01 28.49 30.54
N ASP A 18 50.42 27.83 31.63
CA ASP A 18 49.83 27.82 32.97
C ASP A 18 50.28 29.07 33.76
N ALA A 19 49.52 29.47 34.79
CA ALA A 19 50.03 29.91 36.10
C ALA A 19 48.89 30.17 37.11
N ASP A 20 49.09 29.64 38.31
CA ASP A 20 48.26 29.64 39.52
C ASP A 20 48.17 30.98 40.29
N CYS A 21 47.23 30.96 41.24
CA CYS A 21 47.33 31.40 42.64
C CYS A 21 46.70 32.75 43.10
N ASP A 22 45.78 32.56 44.07
CA ASP A 22 45.69 33.21 45.39
C ASP A 22 44.37 33.91 45.79
N ASP A 23 43.92 33.47 46.96
CA ASP A 23 42.78 33.86 47.79
C ASP A 23 42.84 35.32 48.30
N GLU A 24 41.68 35.92 48.60
CA GLU A 24 41.31 36.39 49.95
C GLU A 24 39.97 37.18 49.95
N GLU A 25 39.00 36.60 50.66
CA GLU A 25 38.25 37.16 51.80
C GLU A 25 37.83 38.66 51.92
N THR A 26 36.57 38.80 52.37
CA THR A 26 36.02 39.77 53.36
C THR A 26 35.18 41.01 52.97
N PHE A 27 33.93 40.95 53.49
CA PHE A 27 33.18 41.93 54.29
C PHE A 27 32.33 43.06 53.67
N LYS A 28 31.00 42.84 53.78
CA LYS A 28 29.96 43.67 54.44
C LYS A 28 30.03 45.21 54.34
N ARG A 29 28.93 45.81 53.88
CA ARG A 29 28.08 46.67 54.75
C ARG A 29 26.72 47.05 54.12
N ASN A 30 25.70 46.82 54.95
CA ASN A 30 24.30 47.28 54.87
C ASN A 30 24.15 48.81 55.00
N LEU A 31 23.00 49.34 54.55
CA LEU A 31 21.99 50.15 55.27
C LEU A 31 21.06 50.81 54.22
N LYS A 32 19.80 50.39 54.04
CA LYS A 32 18.56 50.62 54.82
C LYS A 32 18.07 52.07 54.92
N SER A 33 16.84 52.29 54.46
CA SER A 33 15.74 53.04 55.10
C SER A 33 14.45 52.65 54.34
N ASP A 34 13.59 51.76 54.87
CA ASP A 34 12.44 52.03 55.78
C ASP A 34 11.37 52.92 55.10
N VAL A 35 10.06 52.63 55.07
CA VAL A 35 9.12 52.28 56.16
C VAL A 35 7.80 51.73 55.56
N ALA A 36 7.26 50.65 56.16
CA ALA A 36 5.84 50.31 56.41
C ALA A 36 5.79 48.77 56.58
N GLY A 37 5.31 48.13 57.66
CA GLY A 37 4.41 48.50 58.74
C GLY A 37 3.41 47.34 58.88
N ASP A 38 3.71 46.40 59.81
CA ASP A 38 2.88 45.31 60.40
C ASP A 38 2.07 44.36 59.49
N SER A 39 1.92 43.05 59.72
CA SER A 39 2.50 42.04 60.63
C SER A 39 1.76 40.72 60.33
N ASN A 40 2.51 39.63 60.10
CA ASN A 40 2.28 38.19 60.40
C ASN A 40 0.96 37.49 60.01
N ASP A 41 0.88 36.22 59.61
CA ASP A 41 1.73 35.03 59.34
C ASP A 41 0.75 34.07 58.57
N SER A 42 1.07 33.09 57.73
CA SER A 42 2.13 32.07 57.71
C SER A 42 2.03 31.28 56.37
N GLU A 43 3.21 30.98 55.80
CA GLU A 43 3.63 29.68 55.21
C GLU A 43 2.79 29.06 54.06
N ASP A 44 3.31 29.04 52.82
CA ASP A 44 4.30 28.04 52.39
C ASP A 44 4.84 28.34 50.96
N GLU A 45 6.12 28.06 50.79
CA GLU A 45 6.97 28.43 49.65
C GLU A 45 6.78 27.49 48.43
N SER A 46 6.57 28.08 47.25
CA SER A 46 6.81 27.45 45.94
C SER A 46 8.04 28.10 45.30
N ASP A 47 9.13 27.34 45.22
CA ASP A 47 10.38 27.72 44.55
C ASP A 47 10.26 27.52 43.04
N ASN A 48 10.70 28.53 42.28
CA ASN A 48 10.70 28.58 40.83
C ASN A 48 11.99 27.97 40.28
N GLY A 49 11.90 26.81 39.63
CA GLY A 49 12.95 26.28 38.76
C GLY A 49 12.66 26.65 37.30
N GLU A 50 13.55 27.43 36.71
CA GLU A 50 13.50 27.90 35.32
C GLU A 50 13.63 26.73 34.31
N ASP A 51 12.59 26.52 33.51
CA ASP A 51 12.61 25.64 32.33
C ASP A 51 13.37 26.31 31.17
N VAL A 52 14.51 25.72 30.80
CA VAL A 52 15.24 26.05 29.57
C VAL A 52 14.72 25.16 28.44
N GLU A 53 13.74 25.66 27.71
CA GLU A 53 13.21 25.07 26.48
C GLU A 53 14.25 25.09 25.35
N TYR A 54 14.72 23.90 24.93
CA TYR A 54 15.37 23.72 23.64
C TYR A 54 14.29 23.60 22.56
N GLY A 55 13.98 24.71 21.90
CA GLY A 55 13.17 24.73 20.69
C GLY A 55 13.90 24.06 19.53
N THR A 56 13.48 22.86 19.15
CA THR A 56 13.77 22.29 17.84
C THR A 56 12.93 23.02 16.79
N SER A 57 13.60 23.63 15.82
CA SER A 57 12.99 24.35 14.71
C SER A 57 12.22 23.40 13.78
N ASP A 58 10.90 23.39 13.93
CA ASP A 58 9.95 22.80 12.98
C ASP A 58 9.85 23.67 11.72
N GLU A 59 10.64 23.35 10.70
CA GLU A 59 10.40 23.80 9.32
C GLU A 59 9.68 22.68 8.54
N ASP A 60 8.38 22.52 8.79
CA ASP A 60 7.45 21.83 7.89
C ASP A 60 6.03 22.46 8.01
N SER A 61 5.98 23.79 8.14
CA SER A 61 4.75 24.58 7.98
C SER A 61 4.65 25.14 6.55
N ASP A 62 4.63 24.25 5.55
CA ASP A 62 4.45 24.66 4.17
C ASP A 62 2.99 25.04 3.84
N ALA A 63 2.78 26.36 3.91
CA ALA A 63 1.89 27.19 3.11
C ALA A 63 0.37 27.01 3.27
N ASP A 64 -0.17 27.88 4.12
CA ASP A 64 -1.55 28.34 4.14
C ASP A 64 -1.90 29.10 2.84
N GLY A 65 -2.07 28.35 1.76
CA GLY A 65 -2.58 28.84 0.48
C GLY A 65 -4.08 28.58 0.41
N GLY A 66 -4.89 29.63 0.61
CA GLY A 66 -6.35 29.52 0.60
C GLY A 66 -6.92 28.74 -0.60
N SER A 67 -7.98 27.96 -0.34
CA SER A 67 -8.70 27.22 -1.37
C SER A 67 -9.20 28.17 -2.46
N THR A 68 -8.99 27.80 -3.72
CA THR A 68 -9.50 28.57 -4.86
C THR A 68 -10.94 28.19 -5.20
N GLY A 69 -11.40 27.01 -4.79
CA GLY A 69 -12.74 26.47 -5.09
C GLY A 69 -12.99 26.14 -6.58
N VAL A 70 -12.05 26.45 -7.47
CA VAL A 70 -12.18 26.26 -8.92
C VAL A 70 -11.53 24.93 -9.34
N VAL A 71 -12.34 23.99 -9.79
CA VAL A 71 -11.87 22.72 -10.36
C VAL A 71 -11.50 22.94 -11.82
N LEU A 72 -10.21 22.81 -12.13
CA LEU A 72 -9.64 22.94 -13.47
C LEU A 72 -9.38 21.60 -14.16
N HIS A 73 -9.44 20.48 -13.42
CA HIS A 73 -9.22 19.13 -13.96
C HIS A 73 -10.18 18.12 -13.35
N ASN A 74 -10.89 17.36 -14.20
CA ASN A 74 -11.67 16.19 -13.80
C ASN A 74 -11.04 14.91 -14.37
N GLU A 75 -11.02 13.84 -13.58
CA GLU A 75 -10.51 12.54 -14.02
C GLU A 75 -11.33 11.90 -15.15
N ASP A 76 -12.61 12.25 -15.26
CA ASP A 76 -13.46 11.81 -16.39
C ASP A 76 -12.99 12.36 -17.74
N SER A 77 -12.18 13.43 -17.73
CA SER A 77 -11.59 14.01 -18.93
C SER A 77 -10.31 13.29 -19.38
N GLU A 78 -9.78 12.37 -18.56
CA GLU A 78 -8.56 11.62 -18.88
C GLU A 78 -8.84 10.51 -19.91
N GLU A 79 -8.03 10.45 -20.96
CA GLU A 79 -8.16 9.42 -21.99
C GLU A 79 -7.87 8.02 -21.43
N CYS A 80 -8.69 7.05 -21.85
CA CYS A 80 -8.45 5.65 -21.51
C CYS A 80 -7.27 5.12 -22.34
N PRO A 81 -6.44 4.21 -21.78
CA PRO A 81 -5.47 3.47 -22.57
C PRO A 81 -6.12 2.72 -23.74
N LYS A 82 -5.37 2.54 -24.83
CA LYS A 82 -5.86 1.88 -26.06
C LYS A 82 -5.97 0.36 -25.89
N TYR A 83 -7.03 -0.10 -25.22
CA TYR A 83 -7.37 -1.51 -25.03
C TYR A 83 -8.84 -1.77 -25.36
N ALA A 84 -9.15 -2.98 -25.83
CA ALA A 84 -10.51 -3.38 -26.21
C ALA A 84 -11.53 -3.14 -25.10
N VAL A 85 -11.19 -3.44 -23.85
CA VAL A 85 -12.07 -3.26 -22.67
C VAL A 85 -12.48 -1.82 -22.38
N TYR A 86 -11.79 -0.84 -22.97
CA TYR A 86 -12.10 0.59 -22.84
C TYR A 86 -12.68 1.18 -24.12
N ASP A 87 -12.84 0.39 -25.18
CA ASP A 87 -13.49 0.82 -26.40
C ASP A 87 -15.00 1.02 -26.13
N LYS A 88 -15.55 2.14 -26.61
CA LYS A 88 -16.95 2.50 -26.39
C LYS A 88 -17.91 1.47 -26.97
N GLU A 89 -17.56 0.89 -28.13
CA GLU A 89 -18.35 -0.14 -28.78
C GLU A 89 -18.33 -1.42 -27.94
N PHE A 90 -17.15 -1.83 -27.46
CA PHE A 90 -17.01 -3.00 -26.59
C PHE A 90 -17.84 -2.89 -25.32
N VAL A 91 -17.76 -1.75 -24.60
CA VAL A 91 -18.52 -1.52 -23.36
C VAL A 91 -20.02 -1.51 -23.64
N LYS A 92 -20.44 -0.91 -24.75
CA LYS A 92 -21.85 -0.88 -25.17
C LYS A 92 -22.38 -2.30 -25.42
N THR A 93 -21.67 -3.10 -26.22
CA THR A 93 -22.07 -4.49 -26.54
C THR A 93 -22.13 -5.35 -25.28
N VAL A 94 -21.18 -5.22 -24.34
CA VAL A 94 -21.22 -5.94 -23.05
C VAL A 94 -22.45 -5.54 -22.23
N ASN A 95 -22.82 -4.26 -22.20
CA ASN A 95 -24.02 -3.82 -21.48
C ASN A 95 -25.30 -4.40 -22.10
N GLU A 96 -25.40 -4.39 -23.44
CA GLU A 96 -26.54 -4.98 -24.17
C GLU A 96 -26.68 -6.49 -23.94
N LEU A 97 -25.55 -7.21 -23.78
CA LEU A 97 -25.55 -8.64 -23.43
C LEU A 97 -26.24 -8.92 -22.09
N THR A 98 -26.12 -8.03 -21.11
CA THR A 98 -26.80 -8.20 -19.80
C THR A 98 -28.31 -8.09 -19.90
N ASP A 99 -28.85 -7.56 -21.00
CA ASP A 99 -30.30 -7.42 -21.18
C ASP A 99 -30.97 -8.72 -21.65
N ILE A 100 -30.23 -9.65 -22.26
CA ILE A 100 -30.74 -10.98 -22.62
C ILE A 100 -31.26 -11.73 -21.38
N PRO A 101 -30.45 -11.95 -20.31
CA PRO A 101 -30.93 -12.64 -19.11
C PRO A 101 -32.03 -11.84 -18.39
N LYS A 102 -32.02 -10.50 -18.43
CA LYS A 102 -33.13 -9.69 -17.87
C LYS A 102 -34.45 -9.95 -18.60
N ARG A 103 -34.42 -10.08 -19.94
CA ARG A 103 -35.61 -10.46 -20.73
C ARG A 103 -36.06 -11.90 -20.42
N ALA A 104 -35.11 -12.83 -20.25
CA ALA A 104 -35.42 -14.19 -19.82
C ALA A 104 -36.07 -14.22 -18.42
N LEU A 105 -35.58 -13.42 -17.47
CA LEU A 105 -36.16 -13.28 -16.13
C LEU A 105 -37.60 -12.79 -16.16
N LYS A 106 -37.90 -11.84 -17.05
CA LYS A 106 -39.29 -11.38 -17.23
C LYS A 106 -40.22 -12.54 -17.60
N ILE A 107 -39.80 -13.40 -18.52
CA ILE A 107 -40.57 -14.59 -18.92
C ILE A 107 -40.70 -15.58 -17.74
N LEU A 108 -39.63 -15.76 -16.95
CA LEU A 108 -39.62 -16.67 -15.79
C LEU A 108 -40.54 -16.19 -14.67
N TYR A 109 -40.53 -14.90 -14.33
CA TYR A 109 -41.39 -14.34 -13.27
C TYR A 109 -42.87 -14.24 -13.68
N GLU A 110 -43.16 -14.13 -14.98
CA GLU A 110 -44.54 -14.19 -15.50
C GLU A 110 -45.11 -15.62 -15.53
N SER A 111 -44.31 -16.63 -15.20
CA SER A 111 -44.71 -18.04 -15.17
C SER A 111 -45.26 -18.45 -13.80
N GLU A 112 -46.29 -19.29 -13.80
CA GLU A 112 -46.79 -19.97 -12.59
C GLU A 112 -46.01 -21.25 -12.28
N CYS A 113 -45.05 -21.65 -13.11
CA CYS A 113 -44.30 -22.90 -12.95
C CYS A 113 -43.26 -22.79 -11.82
N THR A 114 -43.43 -23.59 -10.77
CA THR A 114 -42.51 -23.66 -9.63
C THR A 114 -41.62 -24.91 -9.66
N SER A 115 -41.31 -25.45 -10.85
CA SER A 115 -40.45 -26.63 -10.92
C SER A 115 -39.03 -26.31 -10.44
N LYS A 116 -38.30 -27.31 -9.92
CA LYS A 116 -36.91 -27.13 -9.47
C LYS A 116 -36.03 -26.56 -10.58
N ARG A 117 -36.33 -26.91 -11.83
CA ARG A 117 -35.65 -26.48 -13.05
C ARG A 117 -35.83 -24.99 -13.31
N VAL A 118 -37.07 -24.51 -13.24
CA VAL A 118 -37.39 -23.10 -13.43
C VAL A 118 -36.73 -22.24 -12.35
N ARG A 119 -36.68 -22.71 -11.10
CA ARG A 119 -35.91 -22.04 -10.03
C ARG A 119 -34.41 -21.95 -10.34
N GLY A 120 -33.81 -23.04 -10.84
CA GLY A 120 -32.40 -23.05 -11.25
C GLY A 120 -32.12 -22.07 -12.40
N CYS A 121 -32.96 -22.08 -13.45
CA CYS A 121 -32.87 -21.13 -14.56
C CYS A 121 -33.05 -19.67 -14.10
N THR A 122 -33.94 -19.43 -13.13
CA THR A 122 -34.17 -18.09 -12.55
C THR A 122 -32.93 -17.61 -11.82
N SER A 123 -32.35 -18.43 -10.93
CA SER A 123 -31.10 -18.10 -10.23
C SER A 123 -29.95 -17.80 -11.20
N ASN A 124 -29.78 -18.64 -12.24
CA ASN A 124 -28.73 -18.42 -13.23
C ASN A 124 -28.95 -17.13 -14.03
N ALA A 125 -30.19 -16.81 -14.38
CA ALA A 125 -30.52 -15.58 -15.10
C ALA A 125 -30.38 -14.33 -14.20
N GLU A 126 -30.69 -14.43 -12.90
CA GLU A 126 -30.42 -13.38 -11.89
C GLU A 126 -28.91 -13.10 -11.82
N ASP A 127 -28.09 -14.14 -11.69
CA ASP A 127 -26.63 -14.02 -11.63
C ASP A 127 -26.02 -13.47 -12.92
N LEU A 128 -26.62 -13.76 -14.07
CA LEU A 128 -26.18 -13.26 -15.39
C LEU A 128 -26.72 -11.87 -15.73
N SER A 129 -27.75 -11.39 -15.01
CA SER A 129 -28.33 -10.06 -15.24
C SER A 129 -27.38 -8.91 -14.92
N GLN A 130 -26.30 -9.21 -14.21
CA GLN A 130 -25.23 -8.28 -13.87
C GLN A 130 -23.89 -8.82 -14.33
N PHE A 131 -23.02 -7.91 -14.76
CA PHE A 131 -21.67 -8.25 -15.15
C PHE A 131 -20.83 -8.64 -13.91
N PRO A 132 -20.09 -9.77 -13.93
CA PRO A 132 -19.24 -10.16 -12.81
C PRO A 132 -18.14 -9.12 -12.57
N LYS A 133 -17.95 -8.71 -11.32
CA LYS A 133 -16.90 -7.76 -10.96
C LYS A 133 -15.51 -8.40 -11.19
N PRO A 134 -14.63 -7.79 -12.00
CA PRO A 134 -13.27 -8.30 -12.20
C PRO A 134 -12.47 -8.31 -10.91
N LYS A 135 -11.53 -9.26 -10.79
CA LYS A 135 -10.57 -9.27 -9.68
C LYS A 135 -9.72 -8.00 -9.75
N ARG A 136 -9.50 -7.37 -8.60
CA ARG A 136 -8.68 -6.17 -8.46
C ARG A 136 -7.39 -6.48 -7.74
N GLU A 137 -6.32 -5.84 -8.20
CA GLU A 137 -5.06 -5.89 -7.49
C GLU A 137 -5.13 -5.00 -6.23
N LYS A 138 -4.65 -5.53 -5.12
CA LYS A 138 -4.46 -4.79 -3.88
C LYS A 138 -3.02 -4.28 -3.80
N VAL A 139 -2.86 -2.97 -3.66
CA VAL A 139 -1.58 -2.28 -3.82
C VAL A 139 -1.19 -1.57 -2.52
N ALA A 140 -0.07 -1.98 -1.92
CA ALA A 140 0.47 -1.34 -0.72
C ALA A 140 1.40 -0.17 -1.07
N LEU A 141 1.18 0.98 -0.45
CA LEU A 141 2.09 2.13 -0.52
C LEU A 141 3.07 2.07 0.65
N LEU A 142 4.36 2.00 0.34
CA LEU A 142 5.45 2.01 1.32
C LEU A 142 6.40 3.18 1.05
N GLY A 143 7.04 3.68 2.09
CA GLY A 143 7.97 4.81 2.00
C GLY A 143 8.12 5.50 3.35
N ASN A 144 9.21 6.24 3.50
CA ASN A 144 9.52 6.93 4.76
C ASN A 144 8.45 7.96 5.14
N THR A 145 8.41 8.33 6.42
CA THR A 145 7.58 9.44 6.90
C THR A 145 7.97 10.72 6.14
N GLY A 146 6.97 11.49 5.70
CA GLY A 146 7.21 12.70 4.89
C GLY A 146 7.48 12.44 3.39
N ALA A 147 7.56 11.18 2.93
CA ALA A 147 7.75 10.87 1.50
C ALA A 147 6.55 11.26 0.59
N GLY A 148 5.39 11.54 1.18
CA GLY A 148 4.19 11.98 0.46
C GLY A 148 3.18 10.88 0.11
N LYS A 149 3.19 9.73 0.80
CA LYS A 149 2.24 8.60 0.59
C LYS A 149 0.78 9.07 0.56
N SER A 150 0.31 9.71 1.63
CA SER A 150 -1.07 10.21 1.73
C SER A 150 -1.39 11.30 0.70
N SER A 151 -0.41 12.11 0.30
CA SER A 151 -0.56 13.10 -0.77
C SER A 151 -0.77 12.44 -2.14
N VAL A 152 -0.07 11.34 -2.41
CA VAL A 152 -0.26 10.53 -3.62
C VAL A 152 -1.64 9.89 -3.61
N LEU A 153 -2.08 9.32 -2.48
CA LEU A 153 -3.44 8.75 -2.34
C LEU A 153 -4.52 9.80 -2.63
N ASN A 154 -4.45 10.97 -2.00
CA ASN A 154 -5.41 12.05 -2.23
C ASN A 154 -5.45 12.47 -3.70
N SER A 155 -4.29 12.58 -4.36
CA SER A 155 -4.19 12.95 -5.76
C SER A 155 -4.77 11.86 -6.69
N LEU A 156 -4.51 10.58 -6.39
CA LEU A 156 -5.05 9.45 -7.14
C LEU A 156 -6.56 9.31 -7.00
N LEU A 157 -7.08 9.49 -5.78
CA LEU A 157 -8.52 9.45 -5.50
C LEU A 157 -9.25 10.70 -6.02
N GLY A 158 -8.53 11.80 -6.26
CA GLY A 158 -9.15 13.08 -6.58
C GLY A 158 -9.89 13.72 -5.40
N LEU A 159 -9.65 13.23 -4.18
CA LEU A 159 -10.27 13.65 -2.93
C LEU A 159 -9.21 14.24 -1.99
N PRO A 160 -9.05 15.58 -1.96
CA PRO A 160 -8.09 16.24 -1.08
C PRO A 160 -8.36 15.93 0.40
N ASN A 161 -7.30 15.73 1.18
CA ASN A 161 -7.33 15.49 2.63
C ASN A 161 -7.96 14.17 3.11
N MET A 162 -8.41 13.28 2.23
CA MET A 162 -9.01 12.00 2.66
C MET A 162 -8.01 11.13 3.45
N ALA A 163 -6.81 10.94 2.92
CA ALA A 163 -5.74 10.16 3.56
C ALA A 163 -4.90 10.98 4.57
N LYS A 164 -4.85 12.31 4.42
CA LYS A 164 -4.05 13.20 5.32
C LYS A 164 -4.76 13.43 6.65
N ALA A 165 -6.10 13.54 6.60
CA ALA A 165 -6.92 13.56 7.80
C ALA A 165 -6.92 12.22 8.54
N MET A 166 -6.16 11.20 8.09
CA MET A 166 -5.88 9.92 8.80
C MET A 166 -4.40 9.83 9.29
N ALA A 167 -3.58 10.88 9.09
CA ALA A 167 -2.12 10.88 9.30
C ALA A 167 -1.60 12.13 10.07
N GLY A 168 -2.28 12.53 11.16
CA GLY A 168 -1.82 13.58 12.07
C GLY A 168 -0.35 13.39 12.49
N GLY A 169 0.42 14.47 12.44
CA GLY A 169 1.90 14.50 12.45
C GLY A 169 2.64 14.03 13.70
N GLN A 170 2.07 13.13 14.50
CA GLN A 170 2.81 12.40 15.52
C GLN A 170 3.08 10.98 15.01
N SER A 171 4.35 10.61 14.92
CA SER A 171 4.84 9.37 14.30
C SER A 171 4.36 8.05 14.93
N CYS A 172 3.42 8.08 15.88
CA CYS A 172 3.09 6.96 16.76
C CYS A 172 1.62 6.48 16.67
N THR A 173 0.81 7.03 15.77
CA THR A 173 -0.64 6.75 15.68
C THR A 173 -1.07 6.53 14.24
N PHE A 174 -0.75 5.37 13.66
CA PHE A 174 -1.17 5.06 12.28
C PHE A 174 -1.76 3.65 12.17
N VAL A 175 -3.01 3.59 11.70
CA VAL A 175 -3.77 2.36 11.46
C VAL A 175 -3.72 2.06 9.96
N GLY A 176 -3.38 0.81 9.59
CA GLY A 176 -3.40 0.40 8.18
C GLY A 176 -4.78 0.60 7.57
N THR A 177 -4.84 1.34 6.46
CA THR A 177 -6.10 1.80 5.84
C THR A 177 -6.20 1.36 4.39
N GLU A 178 -7.31 0.72 4.03
CA GLU A 178 -7.61 0.26 2.66
C GLU A 178 -8.68 1.13 2.02
N TYR A 179 -8.47 1.58 0.78
CA TYR A 179 -9.41 2.36 -0.01
C TYR A 179 -9.87 1.54 -1.19
N GLN A 180 -11.19 1.37 -1.33
CA GLN A 180 -11.81 0.54 -2.35
C GLN A 180 -13.15 1.12 -2.82
N GLU A 181 -13.74 0.48 -3.84
CA GLU A 181 -15.11 0.82 -4.27
C GLU A 181 -16.12 0.69 -3.13
N PRO A 182 -17.35 1.21 -3.31
CA PRO A 182 -18.41 1.08 -2.32
C PRO A 182 -18.64 -0.38 -1.89
N PHE A 183 -18.82 -0.60 -0.58
CA PHE A 183 -19.12 -1.92 -0.05
C PHE A 183 -20.43 -2.47 -0.64
N PRO A 184 -20.61 -3.80 -0.71
CA PRO A 184 -21.90 -4.38 -1.05
C PRO A 184 -22.99 -3.84 -0.10
N GLY A 185 -24.08 -3.28 -0.66
CA GLY A 185 -25.17 -2.69 0.12
C GLY A 185 -24.90 -1.30 0.69
N GLN A 186 -23.76 -0.67 0.38
CA GLN A 186 -23.49 0.72 0.76
C GLN A 186 -24.50 1.65 0.11
N THR A 187 -25.12 2.52 0.91
CA THR A 187 -26.16 3.45 0.47
C THR A 187 -25.69 4.89 0.39
N LYS A 188 -24.75 5.30 1.25
CA LYS A 188 -24.14 6.64 1.25
C LYS A 188 -22.86 6.69 0.42
N ASN A 189 -22.43 7.89 0.03
CA ASN A 189 -21.24 8.10 -0.81
C ASN A 189 -19.94 7.54 -0.20
N LEU A 190 -19.84 7.52 1.13
CA LEU A 190 -18.68 7.08 1.86
C LEU A 190 -19.09 6.14 3.00
N ALA A 191 -18.33 5.07 3.19
CA ALA A 191 -18.47 4.20 4.34
C ALA A 191 -17.10 3.70 4.81
N ALA A 192 -17.01 3.34 6.08
CA ALA A 192 -15.84 2.72 6.68
C ALA A 192 -16.21 1.47 7.48
N MET A 193 -15.34 0.47 7.43
CA MET A 193 -15.38 -0.72 8.26
C MET A 193 -14.13 -0.72 9.14
N VAL A 194 -14.31 -0.60 10.45
CA VAL A 194 -13.23 -0.54 11.45
C VAL A 194 -13.10 -1.90 12.12
N GLU A 195 -12.01 -2.63 11.84
CA GLU A 195 -11.74 -3.93 12.47
C GLU A 195 -10.88 -3.74 13.72
N TYR A 196 -11.32 -4.27 14.85
CA TYR A 196 -10.60 -4.21 16.12
C TYR A 196 -9.69 -5.43 16.35
N PHE A 197 -8.65 -5.25 17.15
CA PHE A 197 -7.78 -6.33 17.58
C PHE A 197 -8.54 -7.37 18.39
N GLY A 198 -8.04 -8.61 18.32
CA GLY A 198 -8.51 -9.66 19.20
C GLY A 198 -8.04 -9.49 20.64
N ILE A 199 -8.72 -10.19 21.52
CA ILE A 199 -8.46 -10.25 22.96
C ILE A 199 -6.98 -10.58 23.26
N GLY A 200 -6.39 -11.56 22.58
CA GLY A 200 -4.97 -11.93 22.76
C GLY A 200 -3.99 -10.78 22.45
N PRO A 201 -4.00 -10.23 21.22
CA PRO A 201 -3.16 -9.09 20.86
C PRO A 201 -3.32 -7.85 21.74
N ILE A 202 -4.53 -7.54 22.20
CA ILE A 202 -4.77 -6.41 23.13
C ILE A 202 -4.01 -6.63 24.44
N ARG A 203 -4.08 -7.83 25.02
CA ARG A 203 -3.35 -8.15 26.26
C ARG A 203 -1.83 -8.06 26.07
N GLU A 204 -1.32 -8.49 24.91
CA GLU A 204 0.11 -8.34 24.59
C GLU A 204 0.52 -6.87 24.49
N LEU A 205 -0.28 -6.05 23.79
CA LEU A 205 -0.06 -4.61 23.66
C LEU A 205 0.04 -3.95 25.04
N LEU A 206 -0.98 -4.13 25.88
CA LEU A 206 -1.01 -3.53 27.23
C LEU A 206 0.15 -4.02 28.09
N SER A 207 0.47 -5.32 28.05
CA SER A 207 1.60 -5.88 28.80
C SER A 207 2.93 -5.23 28.40
N ARG A 208 3.14 -4.96 27.10
CA ARG A 208 4.35 -4.30 26.61
C ARG A 208 4.39 -2.83 27.01
N LEU A 209 3.29 -2.10 26.89
CA LEU A 209 3.22 -0.69 27.31
C LEU A 209 3.49 -0.53 28.82
N ILE A 210 2.96 -1.43 29.66
CA ILE A 210 3.23 -1.41 31.11
C ILE A 210 4.72 -1.63 31.36
N LYS A 211 5.34 -2.60 30.68
CA LYS A 211 6.78 -2.87 30.80
C LYS A 211 7.63 -1.66 30.36
N ASP A 212 7.30 -1.06 29.21
CA ASP A 212 8.03 0.10 28.69
C ASP A 212 7.92 1.30 29.65
N TYR A 213 6.76 1.51 30.26
CA TYR A 213 6.56 2.54 31.28
C TYR A 213 7.38 2.26 32.55
N ASN A 214 7.32 1.04 33.07
CA ASN A 214 7.99 0.64 34.31
C ASN A 214 9.51 0.67 34.17
N LEU A 215 10.03 0.20 33.04
CA LEU A 215 11.46 0.14 32.75
C LEU A 215 12.12 1.53 32.77
N TRP A 216 11.39 2.56 32.33
CA TRP A 216 11.87 3.94 32.40
C TRP A 216 11.68 4.59 33.77
N THR A 217 10.52 4.34 34.39
CA THR A 217 10.06 5.14 35.55
C THR A 217 10.59 4.60 36.87
N PHE A 218 10.65 3.27 37.02
CA PHE A 218 10.94 2.62 38.30
C PHE A 218 12.20 1.76 38.29
N GLU A 219 12.54 1.17 37.15
CA GLU A 219 13.74 0.33 37.01
C GLU A 219 14.94 1.19 36.59
N ARG A 220 15.97 1.29 37.44
CA ARG A 220 17.21 2.01 37.09
C ARG A 220 18.17 1.04 36.41
N GLU A 221 18.37 1.17 35.10
CA GLU A 221 19.48 0.52 34.39
C GLU A 221 20.71 1.46 34.34
N GLU A 222 21.76 1.13 35.09
CA GLU A 222 22.99 1.94 35.21
C GLU A 222 23.86 1.94 33.94
N ASP A 223 23.64 0.99 33.02
CA ASP A 223 24.48 0.75 31.84
C ASP A 223 23.94 1.34 30.52
N LEU A 224 22.88 2.16 30.58
CA LEU A 224 22.26 2.76 29.39
C LEU A 224 23.10 3.92 28.83
N ASN A 225 23.30 3.92 27.50
CA ASN A 225 23.84 5.10 26.82
C ASN A 225 22.75 6.17 26.62
N GLU A 226 23.16 7.38 26.19
CA GLU A 226 22.25 8.51 26.01
C GLU A 226 21.14 8.24 24.98
N GLU A 227 21.43 7.52 23.90
CA GLU A 227 20.43 7.17 22.87
C GLU A 227 19.38 6.19 23.40
N GLU A 228 19.81 5.15 24.12
CA GLU A 228 18.91 4.19 24.74
C GLU A 228 18.04 4.86 25.80
N ARG A 229 18.60 5.81 26.55
CA ARG A 229 17.87 6.61 27.53
C ARG A 229 16.79 7.46 26.85
N GLN A 230 17.11 8.12 25.75
CA GLN A 230 16.15 8.90 24.96
C GLN A 230 15.04 8.01 24.38
N GLU A 231 15.39 6.84 23.85
CA GLU A 231 14.41 5.91 23.29
C GLU A 231 13.48 5.32 24.36
N LEU A 232 14.01 4.89 25.51
CA LEU A 232 13.20 4.40 26.62
C LEU A 232 12.28 5.51 27.17
N SER A 233 12.77 6.75 27.26
CA SER A 233 11.94 7.90 27.60
C SER A 233 10.79 8.08 26.60
N ARG A 234 11.07 7.96 25.30
CA ARG A 234 10.06 8.06 24.23
C ARG A 234 9.02 6.94 24.33
N LEU A 235 9.45 5.70 24.56
CA LEU A 235 8.57 4.54 24.73
C LEU A 235 7.67 4.69 25.96
N SER A 236 8.23 5.11 27.10
CA SER A 236 7.46 5.37 28.33
C SER A 236 6.43 6.49 28.16
N LYS A 237 6.82 7.61 27.52
CA LYS A 237 5.89 8.70 27.18
C LYS A 237 4.76 8.20 26.27
N THR A 238 5.09 7.37 25.28
CA THR A 238 4.12 6.76 24.36
C THR A 238 3.16 5.82 25.11
N ALA A 239 3.68 4.98 26.01
CA ALA A 239 2.87 4.09 26.84
C ALA A 239 1.89 4.86 27.72
N PHE A 240 2.38 5.86 28.46
CA PHE A 240 1.54 6.69 29.32
C PHE A 240 0.46 7.46 28.53
N THR A 241 0.85 8.03 27.38
CA THR A 241 -0.08 8.71 26.47
C THR A 241 -1.14 7.75 25.96
N THR A 242 -0.78 6.48 25.68
CA THR A 242 -1.72 5.45 25.23
C THR A 242 -2.71 5.09 26.34
N PHE A 243 -2.26 4.93 27.59
CA PHE A 243 -3.16 4.67 28.72
C PHE A 243 -4.13 5.82 28.94
N ARG A 244 -3.65 7.07 28.95
CA ARG A 244 -4.54 8.24 29.04
C ARG A 244 -5.48 8.35 27.84
N SER A 245 -5.03 7.99 26.64
CA SER A 245 -5.90 7.98 25.45
C SER A 245 -7.05 7.00 25.59
N LEU A 246 -6.83 5.83 26.22
CA LEU A 246 -7.85 4.80 26.39
C LEU A 246 -8.73 5.01 27.62
N PHE A 247 -8.18 5.55 28.72
CA PHE A 247 -8.81 5.48 30.04
C PHE A 247 -9.02 6.85 30.70
N CYS A 248 -8.97 7.97 29.95
CA CYS A 248 -9.15 9.30 30.53
C CYS A 248 -10.54 9.53 31.18
N ASP A 249 -11.52 8.68 30.89
CA ASP A 249 -12.83 8.63 31.54
C ASP A 249 -12.81 7.95 32.92
N LYS A 250 -11.75 7.19 33.22
CA LYS A 250 -11.56 6.54 34.52
C LYS A 250 -10.86 7.51 35.48
N LYS A 251 -11.26 7.51 36.76
CA LYS A 251 -10.68 8.38 37.80
C LYS A 251 -9.18 8.20 37.94
N GLU A 252 -8.70 6.99 37.68
CA GLU A 252 -7.31 6.58 37.72
C GLU A 252 -6.45 7.26 36.64
N PHE A 253 -7.03 7.77 35.55
CA PHE A 253 -6.30 8.41 34.43
C PHE A 253 -6.87 9.77 34.00
N GLU A 254 -7.78 10.34 34.79
CA GLU A 254 -8.38 11.66 34.58
C GLU A 254 -7.28 12.73 34.46
N THR A 255 -6.32 12.75 35.39
CA THR A 255 -5.16 13.64 35.38
C THR A 255 -3.85 12.89 35.13
N VAL A 256 -2.78 13.64 34.83
CA VAL A 256 -1.44 13.06 34.68
C VAL A 256 -0.96 12.49 36.01
N GLU A 257 -1.22 13.19 37.10
CA GLU A 257 -0.81 12.85 38.46
C GLU A 257 -1.51 11.56 38.91
N ALA A 258 -2.84 11.46 38.77
CA ALA A 258 -3.60 10.26 39.11
C ALA A 258 -3.11 9.03 38.35
N GLY A 259 -2.83 9.18 37.04
CA GLY A 259 -2.29 8.09 36.22
C GLY A 259 -0.92 7.62 36.68
N ARG A 260 -0.05 8.54 37.11
CA ARG A 260 1.29 8.20 37.63
C ARG A 260 1.19 7.50 38.97
N GLU A 261 0.39 8.02 39.90
CA GLU A 261 0.15 7.43 41.22
C GLU A 261 -0.43 6.02 41.10
N TYR A 262 -1.40 5.83 40.21
CA TYR A 262 -1.98 4.51 39.95
C TYR A 262 -0.94 3.51 39.43
N LEU A 263 -0.12 3.90 38.47
CA LEU A 263 0.93 3.03 37.91
C LEU A 263 2.04 2.74 38.92
N GLU A 264 2.39 3.70 39.78
CA GLU A 264 3.35 3.53 40.87
C GLU A 264 2.84 2.54 41.91
N ALA A 265 1.60 2.72 42.40
CA ALA A 265 0.96 1.78 43.32
C ALA A 265 0.85 0.37 42.72
N ALA A 266 0.54 0.27 41.43
CA ALA A 266 0.50 -1.00 40.72
C ALA A 266 1.87 -1.69 40.62
N TYR A 267 2.94 -0.92 40.45
CA TYR A 267 4.31 -1.44 40.43
C TYR A 267 4.77 -1.91 41.82
N GLU A 268 4.53 -1.11 42.86
CA GLU A 268 4.87 -1.44 44.25
C GLU A 268 4.10 -2.65 44.79
N GLY A 269 2.84 -2.81 44.37
CA GLY A 269 1.98 -3.94 44.72
C GLY A 269 2.42 -5.29 44.14
N LYS A 270 3.43 -5.33 43.26
CA LYS A 270 4.05 -6.54 42.67
C LYS A 270 3.12 -7.56 42.01
N ASP A 271 1.88 -7.20 41.67
CA ASP A 271 0.90 -8.13 41.06
C ASP A 271 0.34 -7.64 39.72
N GLN A 272 -0.03 -8.59 38.86
CA GLN A 272 -0.65 -8.44 37.53
C GLN A 272 -1.99 -7.67 37.49
N THR A 273 -2.42 -7.05 38.60
CA THR A 273 -3.71 -6.39 38.76
C THR A 273 -3.96 -5.24 37.79
N ALA A 274 -2.94 -4.45 37.43
CA ALA A 274 -3.10 -3.36 36.46
C ALA A 274 -3.34 -3.86 35.04
N LEU A 275 -2.64 -4.92 34.62
CA LEU A 275 -2.85 -5.52 33.30
C LEU A 275 -4.26 -6.08 33.18
N ASP A 276 -4.73 -6.81 34.20
CA ASP A 276 -6.08 -7.36 34.20
C ASP A 276 -7.15 -6.27 34.20
N LYS A 277 -6.98 -5.21 35.00
CA LYS A 277 -7.91 -4.06 35.00
C LYS A 277 -7.93 -3.30 33.66
N PHE A 278 -6.77 -2.96 33.11
CA PHE A 278 -6.69 -2.28 31.81
C PHE A 278 -7.31 -3.12 30.71
N PHE A 279 -7.13 -4.43 30.80
CA PHE A 279 -7.71 -5.36 29.85
C PHE A 279 -9.23 -5.45 29.97
N GLU A 280 -9.79 -5.45 31.18
CA GLU A 280 -11.24 -5.36 31.39
C GLU A 280 -11.79 -4.02 30.88
N TRP A 281 -11.14 -2.89 31.17
CA TRP A 281 -11.55 -1.59 30.61
C TRP A 281 -11.51 -1.56 29.08
N CYS A 282 -10.51 -2.18 28.45
CA CYS A 282 -10.49 -2.33 27.00
C CYS A 282 -11.64 -3.19 26.46
N LYS A 283 -12.12 -4.19 27.22
CA LYS A 283 -13.31 -4.95 26.82
C LYS A 283 -14.57 -4.11 26.94
N GLU A 284 -14.75 -3.37 28.04
CA GLU A 284 -15.87 -2.44 28.22
C GLU A 284 -15.97 -1.47 27.03
N LEU A 285 -14.85 -0.85 26.63
CA LEU A 285 -14.79 0.06 25.48
C LEU A 285 -15.17 -0.60 24.14
N LEU A 286 -14.96 -1.92 23.99
CA LEU A 286 -15.30 -2.67 22.77
C LEU A 286 -16.73 -3.21 22.80
N GLU A 287 -17.27 -3.54 23.98
CA GLU A 287 -18.68 -3.95 24.16
C GLU A 287 -19.66 -2.81 23.86
N GLU A 288 -19.24 -1.56 24.08
CA GLU A 288 -20.00 -0.36 23.69
C GLU A 288 -20.10 -0.17 22.16
N LYS A 289 -19.35 -0.94 21.36
CA LYS A 289 -19.39 -0.86 19.90
C LYS A 289 -20.38 -1.87 19.32
N GLU A 290 -21.16 -1.43 18.32
CA GLU A 290 -22.03 -2.29 17.51
C GLU A 290 -21.20 -3.16 16.53
N ALA A 291 -20.13 -3.78 17.02
CA ALA A 291 -19.28 -4.64 16.21
C ALA A 291 -19.89 -6.04 16.11
N ASP A 292 -19.93 -6.63 14.90
CA ASP A 292 -20.36 -8.02 14.71
C ASP A 292 -19.52 -8.94 15.62
N GLU A 293 -20.17 -9.74 16.48
CA GLU A 293 -19.49 -10.69 17.39
C GLU A 293 -18.52 -11.63 16.64
N LYS A 294 -18.78 -11.91 15.36
CA LYS A 294 -17.99 -12.81 14.53
C LYS A 294 -16.72 -12.16 14.00
N ASP A 295 -16.77 -10.89 13.59
CA ASP A 295 -15.70 -10.19 12.87
C ASP A 295 -15.13 -8.97 13.61
N ARG A 296 -15.68 -8.58 14.77
CA ARG A 296 -15.32 -7.38 15.55
C ARG A 296 -15.12 -6.15 14.66
N THR A 297 -16.07 -5.93 13.77
CA THR A 297 -16.03 -4.85 12.78
C THR A 297 -17.20 -3.90 12.99
N GLU A 298 -16.90 -2.61 13.17
CA GLU A 298 -17.88 -1.52 13.24
C GLU A 298 -18.07 -0.89 11.86
N TYR A 299 -19.33 -0.61 11.48
CA TYR A 299 -19.69 0.01 10.20
C TYR A 299 -20.10 1.47 10.40
N LEU A 300 -19.47 2.37 9.66
CA LEU A 300 -19.72 3.81 9.68
C LEU A 300 -20.04 4.28 8.27
N ASP A 301 -20.92 5.26 8.12
CA ASP A 301 -21.24 5.85 6.82
C ASP A 301 -21.54 7.35 6.88
N ALA A 302 -21.27 8.05 5.78
CA ALA A 302 -21.59 9.46 5.64
C ALA A 302 -21.73 9.87 4.17
N ASP A 303 -22.53 10.89 3.91
CA ASP A 303 -22.65 11.48 2.57
C ASP A 303 -21.51 12.44 2.22
N THR A 304 -20.79 12.93 3.24
CA THR A 304 -19.72 13.91 3.10
C THR A 304 -18.41 13.41 3.69
N GLN A 305 -17.29 13.84 3.09
CA GLN A 305 -15.95 13.51 3.58
C GLN A 305 -15.75 13.96 5.03
N GLN A 306 -16.17 15.18 5.38
CA GLN A 306 -16.04 15.69 6.75
C GLN A 306 -16.86 14.84 7.73
N GLY A 307 -18.10 14.48 7.38
CA GLY A 307 -18.95 13.66 8.24
C GLY A 307 -18.41 12.25 8.50
N LEU A 308 -17.71 11.64 7.53
CA LEU A 308 -17.02 10.37 7.77
C LEU A 308 -15.78 10.56 8.65
N LEU A 309 -15.00 11.60 8.39
CA LEU A 309 -13.80 11.91 9.18
C LEU A 309 -14.14 12.24 10.64
N ASP A 310 -15.23 12.97 10.90
CA ASP A 310 -15.68 13.29 12.25
C ASP A 310 -16.02 12.01 13.06
N GLN A 311 -16.56 10.98 12.39
CA GLN A 311 -16.83 9.67 13.00
C GLN A 311 -15.56 8.81 13.14
N LEU A 312 -14.65 8.87 12.17
CA LEU A 312 -13.42 8.07 12.19
C LEU A 312 -12.38 8.64 13.17
N ASN A 313 -12.29 9.96 13.29
CA ASN A 313 -11.19 10.61 14.01
C ASN A 313 -11.02 10.11 15.46
N PRO A 314 -12.10 9.96 16.27
CA PRO A 314 -11.99 9.41 17.62
C PRO A 314 -11.48 7.95 17.68
N LEU A 315 -11.66 7.20 16.58
CA LEU A 315 -11.30 5.78 16.50
C LEU A 315 -9.87 5.58 16.01
N VAL A 316 -9.27 6.52 15.29
CA VAL A 316 -7.95 6.33 14.66
C VAL A 316 -6.89 7.33 15.11
N PHE A 317 -7.25 8.39 15.84
CA PHE A 317 -6.31 9.38 16.35
C PHE A 317 -6.26 9.49 17.85
N SER A 318 -5.10 9.94 18.33
CA SER A 318 -4.97 10.49 19.67
C SER A 318 -5.58 11.90 19.74
N ASN A 319 -6.36 12.14 20.80
CA ASN A 319 -6.81 13.47 21.17
C ASN A 319 -5.89 14.03 22.26
N SER A 320 -5.18 15.13 21.98
CA SER A 320 -4.28 15.76 22.95
C SER A 320 -4.99 16.38 24.16
N GLN A 321 -6.31 16.58 24.07
CA GLN A 321 -7.11 17.15 25.18
C GLN A 321 -7.59 16.09 26.18
N PHE A 322 -7.48 14.79 25.87
CA PHE A 322 -7.89 13.67 26.73
C PHE A 322 -9.28 13.85 27.40
N LYS A 323 -10.24 14.43 26.67
CA LYS A 323 -11.61 14.66 27.17
C LYS A 323 -12.48 13.41 27.11
N GLU A 324 -12.24 12.59 26.11
CA GLU A 324 -12.99 11.36 25.83
C GLU A 324 -12.00 10.28 25.37
N PRO A 325 -12.28 9.00 25.69
CA PRO A 325 -11.46 7.88 25.24
C PRO A 325 -11.34 7.83 23.70
N THR A 326 -10.15 7.50 23.22
CA THR A 326 -9.87 7.28 21.80
C THR A 326 -9.39 5.86 21.57
N LEU A 327 -9.97 5.18 20.58
CA LEU A 327 -9.83 3.73 20.40
C LEU A 327 -8.71 3.33 19.45
N TRP A 328 -7.93 4.30 18.97
CA TRP A 328 -6.85 4.06 18.01
C TRP A 328 -5.92 2.90 18.41
N PRO A 329 -5.57 2.65 19.71
CA PRO A 329 -4.71 1.53 20.11
C PRO A 329 -5.35 0.15 19.90
N LEU A 330 -6.67 0.07 19.88
CA LEU A 330 -7.45 -1.16 19.74
C LEU A 330 -7.85 -1.45 18.29
N VAL A 331 -7.80 -0.46 17.40
CA VAL A 331 -8.11 -0.68 15.98
C VAL A 331 -6.98 -1.43 15.27
N LYS A 332 -7.29 -2.54 14.61
CA LYS A 332 -6.35 -3.33 13.82
C LYS A 332 -6.17 -2.77 12.40
N LYS A 333 -7.28 -2.50 11.70
CA LYS A 333 -7.27 -1.95 10.33
C LYS A 333 -8.57 -1.22 10.01
N VAL A 334 -8.53 -0.31 9.05
CA VAL A 334 -9.72 0.38 8.51
C VAL A 334 -9.85 0.07 7.03
N ARG A 335 -11.07 -0.20 6.56
CA ARG A 335 -11.40 -0.26 5.13
C ARG A 335 -12.39 0.85 4.82
N ILE A 336 -12.22 1.54 3.70
CA ILE A 336 -13.04 2.67 3.29
C ILE A 336 -13.60 2.40 1.90
N GLY A 337 -14.92 2.37 1.78
CA GLY A 337 -15.66 2.28 0.54
C GLY A 337 -16.02 3.68 0.03
N ILE A 338 -15.56 4.05 -1.16
CA ILE A 338 -15.72 5.40 -1.71
C ILE A 338 -16.44 5.32 -3.05
N GLU A 339 -17.55 6.05 -3.16
CA GLU A 339 -18.24 6.28 -4.42
C GLU A 339 -17.60 7.45 -5.20
N GLY A 340 -17.44 7.30 -6.52
CA GLY A 340 -16.93 8.35 -7.40
C GLY A 340 -15.57 8.03 -8.05
N PRO A 341 -14.47 7.86 -7.28
CA PRO A 341 -13.12 7.72 -7.85
C PRO A 341 -13.01 6.55 -8.81
N ARG A 342 -12.81 6.85 -10.09
CA ARG A 342 -12.74 5.87 -11.18
C ARG A 342 -11.65 4.83 -10.94
N ILE A 343 -10.54 5.22 -10.31
CA ILE A 343 -9.38 4.35 -10.08
C ILE A 343 -9.72 3.13 -9.20
N LEU A 344 -10.67 3.26 -8.26
CA LEU A 344 -11.05 2.21 -7.31
C LEU A 344 -11.86 1.07 -7.96
N GLN A 345 -12.34 1.28 -9.20
CA GLN A 345 -12.92 0.21 -10.03
C GLN A 345 -11.86 -0.79 -10.54
N TYR A 346 -10.57 -0.43 -10.43
CA TYR A 346 -9.45 -1.20 -11.00
C TYR A 346 -8.50 -1.76 -9.94
N ILE A 347 -8.33 -1.05 -8.81
CA ILE A 347 -7.42 -1.45 -7.73
C ILE A 347 -8.00 -1.13 -6.35
N THR A 348 -7.48 -1.82 -5.34
CA THR A 348 -7.61 -1.44 -3.93
C THR A 348 -6.29 -0.83 -3.47
N LEU A 349 -6.32 0.40 -2.97
CA LEU A 349 -5.14 1.11 -2.47
C LEU A 349 -4.99 0.87 -0.96
N VAL A 350 -3.79 0.59 -0.49
CA VAL A 350 -3.52 0.33 0.93
C VAL A 350 -2.44 1.29 1.41
N ASP A 351 -2.78 2.09 2.41
CA ASP A 351 -1.83 2.92 3.15
C ASP A 351 -1.37 2.13 4.37
N LEU A 352 -0.08 1.82 4.44
CA LEU A 352 0.53 1.12 5.56
C LEU A 352 1.41 2.08 6.37
N PRO A 353 1.46 1.91 7.71
CA PRO A 353 2.46 2.59 8.51
C PRO A 353 3.86 2.17 8.05
N GLY A 354 4.88 2.93 8.47
CA GLY A 354 6.26 2.47 8.35
C GLY A 354 6.42 1.10 9.03
N LEU A 355 7.04 0.15 8.34
CA LEU A 355 7.26 -1.22 8.86
C LEU A 355 8.27 -1.27 10.02
N ASP A 356 8.84 -0.12 10.39
CA ASP A 356 9.85 0.07 11.44
C ASP A 356 9.26 0.61 12.76
N ASP A 357 7.93 0.50 12.96
CA ASP A 357 7.26 0.90 14.21
C ASP A 357 7.79 0.08 15.40
N THR A 358 7.97 0.74 16.54
CA THR A 358 8.36 0.09 17.80
C THR A 358 7.28 -0.79 18.41
N ASN A 359 6.01 -0.58 18.05
CA ASN A 359 4.90 -1.39 18.52
C ASN A 359 4.73 -2.66 17.66
N ARG A 360 5.21 -3.80 18.15
CA ARG A 360 5.12 -5.08 17.43
C ARG A 360 3.69 -5.44 17.02
N VAL A 361 2.67 -5.17 17.84
CA VAL A 361 1.27 -5.48 17.48
C VAL A 361 0.84 -4.72 16.21
N ARG A 362 1.37 -3.50 16.01
CA ARG A 362 1.14 -2.68 14.79
C ARG A 362 1.92 -3.18 13.59
N VAL A 363 3.18 -3.55 13.82
CA VAL A 363 4.04 -4.15 12.79
C VAL A 363 3.40 -5.44 12.26
N ASP A 364 2.95 -6.31 13.17
CA ASP A 364 2.31 -7.60 12.84
C ASP A 364 1.04 -7.38 12.00
N ALA A 365 0.17 -6.45 12.40
CA ALA A 365 -1.02 -6.09 11.62
C ALA A 365 -0.67 -5.57 10.22
N SER A 366 0.40 -4.77 10.10
CA SER A 366 0.85 -4.23 8.81
C SER A 366 1.38 -5.31 7.89
N TYR A 367 2.13 -6.28 8.42
CA TYR A 367 2.58 -7.46 7.66
C TYR A 367 1.41 -8.37 7.26
N GLU A 368 0.40 -8.50 8.11
CA GLU A 368 -0.83 -9.23 7.78
C GLU A 368 -1.54 -8.60 6.58
N ILE A 369 -1.75 -7.27 6.59
CA ILE A 369 -2.36 -6.55 5.46
C ILE A 369 -1.47 -6.68 4.21
N MET A 370 -0.15 -6.49 4.35
CA MET A 370 0.80 -6.61 3.24
C MET A 370 0.80 -8.01 2.60
N SER A 371 0.61 -9.07 3.39
CA SER A 371 0.53 -10.45 2.87
C SER A 371 -0.62 -10.66 1.87
N THR A 372 -1.69 -9.87 2.03
CA THR A 372 -2.86 -9.86 1.14
C THR A 372 -2.69 -8.97 -0.08
N CYS A 373 -1.58 -8.23 -0.21
CA CYS A 373 -1.33 -7.36 -1.35
C CYS A 373 -0.71 -8.11 -2.53
N ASP A 374 -0.95 -7.60 -3.73
CA ASP A 374 -0.47 -8.15 -5.01
C ASP A 374 0.73 -7.34 -5.55
N ALA A 375 0.79 -6.05 -5.23
CA ALA A 375 1.86 -5.14 -5.62
C ALA A 375 2.28 -4.19 -4.48
N ILE A 376 3.49 -3.66 -4.58
CA ILE A 376 4.03 -2.65 -3.67
C ILE A 376 4.46 -1.43 -4.49
N TRP A 377 3.98 -0.26 -4.09
CA TRP A 377 4.37 1.03 -4.62
C TRP A 377 5.26 1.74 -3.61
N VAL A 378 6.52 1.97 -3.98
CA VAL A 378 7.50 2.67 -3.15
C VAL A 378 7.40 4.17 -3.45
N VAL A 379 7.19 4.97 -2.42
CA VAL A 379 7.05 6.43 -2.51
C VAL A 379 8.24 7.10 -1.84
N ALA A 380 8.94 7.98 -2.57
CA ALA A 380 10.05 8.77 -2.06
C ALA A 380 10.01 10.19 -2.65
N LYS A 381 10.62 11.16 -1.97
CA LYS A 381 10.82 12.50 -2.56
C LYS A 381 11.86 12.42 -3.68
N ILE A 382 11.62 13.13 -4.78
CA ILE A 382 12.45 13.04 -6.00
C ILE A 382 13.91 13.46 -5.78
N ASP A 383 14.19 14.31 -4.80
CA ASP A 383 15.53 14.77 -4.43
C ASP A 383 16.38 13.67 -3.75
N ARG A 384 15.74 12.68 -3.13
CA ARG A 384 16.41 11.59 -2.41
C ARG A 384 16.15 10.21 -3.00
N ALA A 385 15.19 10.06 -3.90
CA ALA A 385 14.73 8.76 -4.43
C ALA A 385 15.85 7.84 -4.93
N ILE A 386 16.91 8.42 -5.53
CA ILE A 386 18.06 7.66 -6.06
C ILE A 386 18.98 7.17 -4.93
N THR A 387 19.28 8.02 -3.95
CA THR A 387 20.32 7.81 -2.93
C THR A 387 19.76 7.29 -1.59
N GLU A 388 18.44 7.23 -1.44
CA GLU A 388 17.79 6.89 -0.18
C GLU A 388 17.91 5.39 0.12
N THR A 389 18.62 5.05 1.19
CA THR A 389 18.84 3.66 1.62
C THR A 389 17.55 2.90 1.91
N GLY A 390 16.50 3.60 2.38
CA GLY A 390 15.18 2.98 2.61
C GLY A 390 14.54 2.45 1.32
N VAL A 391 14.74 3.12 0.19
CA VAL A 391 14.27 2.65 -1.13
C VAL A 391 15.02 1.37 -1.52
N ASP A 392 16.34 1.36 -1.37
CA ASP A 392 17.16 0.18 -1.63
C ASP A 392 16.78 -1.00 -0.73
N SER A 393 16.56 -0.77 0.57
CA SER A 393 16.11 -1.80 1.50
C SER A 393 14.78 -2.41 1.08
N LEU A 394 13.79 -1.60 0.68
CA LEU A 394 12.49 -2.09 0.22
C LEU A 394 12.61 -2.89 -1.08
N LEU A 395 13.40 -2.39 -2.05
CA LEU A 395 13.60 -3.08 -3.34
C LEU A 395 14.40 -4.37 -3.17
N MET A 396 15.47 -4.38 -2.36
CA MET A 396 16.22 -5.60 -2.05
C MET A 396 15.34 -6.67 -1.41
N ARG A 397 14.45 -6.26 -0.50
CA ARG A 397 13.60 -7.16 0.28
C ARG A 397 12.41 -7.70 -0.51
N TYR A 398 11.78 -6.85 -1.32
CA TYR A 398 10.49 -7.18 -1.96
C TYR A 398 10.52 -7.20 -3.49
N GLY A 399 11.57 -6.66 -4.12
CA GLY A 399 11.64 -6.46 -5.57
C GLY A 399 11.48 -7.72 -6.40
N LYS A 400 11.95 -8.87 -5.88
CA LYS A 400 11.80 -10.19 -6.53
C LYS A 400 10.50 -10.92 -6.17
N ALA A 401 9.77 -10.45 -5.16
CA ALA A 401 8.57 -11.11 -4.62
C ALA A 401 7.27 -10.42 -5.06
N PHE A 402 7.28 -9.09 -5.20
CA PHE A 402 6.12 -8.28 -5.55
C PHE A 402 6.32 -7.57 -6.88
N LYS A 403 5.20 -7.20 -7.53
CA LYS A 403 5.22 -6.20 -8.58
C LYS A 403 5.57 -4.85 -7.94
N MET A 404 6.66 -4.23 -8.37
CA MET A 404 7.13 -2.96 -7.83
C MET A 404 6.80 -1.80 -8.75
N VAL A 405 6.45 -0.65 -8.17
CA VAL A 405 6.38 0.66 -8.84
C VAL A 405 7.07 1.68 -7.95
N MET A 406 7.81 2.60 -8.54
CA MET A 406 8.42 3.72 -7.84
C MET A 406 7.65 5.01 -8.14
N ILE A 407 7.34 5.77 -7.10
CA ILE A 407 6.65 7.06 -7.19
C ILE A 407 7.53 8.13 -6.54
N CYS A 408 8.05 9.04 -7.36
CA CYS A 408 8.88 10.15 -6.92
C CYS A 408 8.02 11.40 -6.75
N THR A 409 7.76 11.82 -5.51
CA THR A 409 6.97 13.02 -5.19
C THR A 409 7.83 14.28 -5.25
N GLY A 410 7.19 15.45 -5.42
CA GLY A 410 7.89 16.74 -5.37
C GLY A 410 8.67 17.08 -6.63
N THR A 411 8.20 16.61 -7.80
CA THR A 411 8.82 16.93 -9.10
C THR A 411 8.95 18.45 -9.35
N ASP A 412 8.05 19.24 -8.77
CA ASP A 412 7.99 20.69 -8.79
C ASP A 412 8.88 21.41 -7.75
N ASP A 413 9.52 20.68 -6.84
CA ASP A 413 10.28 21.27 -5.74
C ASP A 413 11.66 21.76 -6.20
N ASN A 414 12.09 22.94 -5.72
CA ASN A 414 13.45 23.49 -5.94
C ASN A 414 13.88 23.55 -7.43
N ILE A 415 12.97 23.93 -8.32
CA ILE A 415 13.27 24.11 -9.75
C ILE A 415 14.01 25.44 -9.97
N ASP A 416 15.34 25.41 -9.83
CA ASP A 416 16.22 26.56 -9.94
C ASP A 416 17.39 26.37 -10.91
N ALA A 417 18.28 27.37 -10.98
CA ALA A 417 19.47 27.31 -11.84
C ALA A 417 20.53 26.31 -11.33
N GLY A 418 20.54 26.00 -10.03
CA GLY A 418 21.43 25.00 -9.44
C GLY A 418 21.06 23.59 -9.93
N LEU A 419 19.76 23.28 -10.01
CA LEU A 419 19.28 22.04 -10.60
C LEU A 419 19.70 21.90 -12.07
N ALA A 420 19.58 22.97 -12.86
CA ALA A 420 19.99 22.95 -14.26
C ALA A 420 21.49 22.59 -14.42
N SER A 421 22.36 23.26 -13.66
CA SER A 421 23.80 22.98 -13.68
C SER A 421 24.14 21.57 -13.18
N TYR A 422 23.41 21.06 -12.19
CA TYR A 422 23.58 19.68 -11.72
C TYR A 422 23.22 18.68 -12.83
N LEU A 423 22.05 18.83 -13.46
CA LEU A 423 21.60 17.95 -14.54
C LEU A 423 22.56 17.97 -15.74
N GLU A 424 23.02 19.14 -16.16
CA GLU A 424 24.03 19.27 -17.23
C GLU A 424 25.35 18.59 -16.85
N GLY A 425 25.80 18.74 -15.59
CA GLY A 425 27.01 18.09 -15.08
C GLY A 425 26.92 16.56 -15.07
N GLU A 426 25.71 16.02 -14.88
CA GLU A 426 25.38 14.60 -14.95
C GLU A 426 25.10 14.10 -16.38
N GLY A 427 25.25 14.97 -17.39
CA GLY A 427 25.06 14.64 -18.81
C GLY A 427 23.60 14.58 -19.26
N GLN A 428 22.65 15.12 -18.49
CA GLN A 428 21.25 15.25 -18.90
C GLN A 428 21.06 16.47 -19.81
N ASP A 429 20.32 16.29 -20.92
CA ASP A 429 19.93 17.40 -21.78
C ASP A 429 18.83 18.24 -21.09
N VAL A 430 19.14 19.52 -20.84
CA VAL A 430 18.19 20.52 -20.30
C VAL A 430 17.66 21.45 -21.41
N GLY A 431 17.88 21.12 -22.68
CA GLY A 431 17.38 21.83 -23.85
C GLY A 431 17.79 23.30 -23.89
N ASN A 432 16.85 24.18 -24.24
CA ASN A 432 17.10 25.62 -24.39
C ASN A 432 17.06 26.41 -23.05
N HIS A 433 17.34 25.76 -21.92
CA HIS A 433 17.24 26.38 -20.59
C HIS A 433 18.01 27.70 -20.49
N GLU A 434 19.28 27.71 -20.91
CA GLU A 434 20.16 28.88 -20.81
C GLU A 434 19.61 30.08 -21.61
N LYS A 435 19.01 29.81 -22.78
CA LYS A 435 18.40 30.84 -23.63
C LYS A 435 17.17 31.44 -22.95
N LEU A 436 16.31 30.61 -22.36
CA LEU A 436 15.13 31.06 -21.63
C LEU A 436 15.50 31.85 -20.37
N LEU A 437 16.54 31.41 -19.64
CA LEU A 437 17.05 32.14 -18.47
C LEU A 437 17.58 33.53 -18.87
N LYS A 438 18.37 33.64 -19.95
CA LYS A 438 18.85 34.93 -20.49
C LYS A 438 17.68 35.83 -20.88
N GLN A 439 16.64 35.26 -21.48
CA GLN A 439 15.42 36.00 -21.85
C GLN A 439 14.65 36.48 -20.61
N GLU A 440 14.46 35.64 -19.61
CA GLU A 440 13.78 35.98 -18.35
C GLU A 440 14.51 37.11 -17.62
N VAL A 441 15.83 36.97 -17.40
CA VAL A 441 16.66 38.00 -16.77
C VAL A 441 16.64 39.29 -17.57
N GLY A 442 16.66 39.19 -18.91
CA GLY A 442 16.52 40.32 -19.82
C GLY A 442 15.20 41.07 -19.63
N LEU A 443 14.07 40.35 -19.64
CA LEU A 443 12.74 40.91 -19.46
C LEU A 443 12.56 41.52 -18.07
N ARG A 444 12.97 40.82 -16.99
CA ARG A 444 12.94 41.37 -15.62
C ARG A 444 13.74 42.65 -15.50
N LYS A 445 14.97 42.67 -16.03
CA LYS A 445 15.82 43.87 -16.03
C LYS A 445 15.19 45.01 -16.83
N GLN A 446 14.57 44.72 -17.98
CA GLN A 446 13.89 45.72 -18.78
C GLN A 446 12.68 46.33 -18.03
N PHE A 447 11.82 45.48 -17.49
CA PHE A 447 10.59 45.83 -16.78
C PHE A 447 10.85 46.56 -15.45
N GLU A 448 11.77 46.07 -14.61
CA GLU A 448 11.99 46.57 -13.24
C GLU A 448 12.97 47.76 -13.19
N LYS A 449 13.96 47.79 -14.09
CA LYS A 449 15.08 48.74 -13.99
C LYS A 449 15.20 49.67 -15.19
N VAL A 450 15.26 49.15 -16.41
CA VAL A 450 15.61 49.96 -17.60
C VAL A 450 14.47 50.90 -18.01
N LEU A 451 13.27 50.37 -18.26
CA LEU A 451 12.13 51.16 -18.72
C LEU A 451 11.65 52.15 -17.65
N PRO A 452 11.54 51.79 -16.35
CA PRO A 452 11.22 52.77 -15.30
C PRO A 452 12.21 53.92 -15.21
N LYS A 453 13.52 53.66 -15.34
CA LYS A 453 14.54 54.73 -15.34
C LYS A 453 14.39 55.66 -16.55
N LYS A 454 14.14 55.13 -17.74
CA LYS A 454 13.89 55.93 -18.95
C LYS A 454 12.63 56.79 -18.83
N ILE A 455 11.53 56.19 -18.35
CA ILE A 455 10.27 56.90 -18.08
C ILE A 455 10.50 58.03 -17.08
N ALA A 456 11.18 57.76 -15.96
CA ALA A 456 11.48 58.75 -14.94
C ALA A 456 12.37 59.90 -15.46
N ALA A 457 13.35 59.59 -16.32
CA ALA A 457 14.22 60.60 -16.93
C ALA A 457 13.43 61.56 -17.84
N ILE A 458 12.56 61.05 -18.72
CA ILE A 458 11.74 61.89 -19.60
C ILE A 458 10.68 62.67 -18.79
N GLN A 459 10.09 62.05 -17.77
CA GLN A 459 9.19 62.72 -16.84
C GLN A 459 9.87 63.87 -16.09
N LYS A 460 11.14 63.70 -15.71
CA LYS A 460 11.95 64.76 -15.09
C LYS A 460 12.17 65.93 -16.06
N SER A 461 12.57 65.66 -17.31
CA SER A 461 12.71 66.71 -18.34
C SER A 461 11.40 67.48 -18.62
N LEU A 462 10.24 66.81 -18.51
CA LEU A 462 8.93 67.47 -18.60
C LEU A 462 8.55 68.31 -17.37
N LYS A 463 9.08 67.97 -16.18
CA LYS A 463 8.85 68.71 -14.94
C LYS A 463 9.80 69.92 -14.83
N ASP A 464 11.06 69.76 -15.23
CA ASP A 464 12.08 70.81 -15.19
C ASP A 464 11.72 71.99 -16.14
N ASP A 465 11.01 71.73 -17.24
CA ASP A 465 10.44 72.78 -18.13
C ASP A 465 9.30 73.59 -17.48
N LYS A 466 8.59 73.01 -16.50
CA LYS A 466 7.49 73.69 -15.79
C LYS A 466 7.97 74.58 -14.64
N GLY A 467 9.26 74.57 -14.32
CA GLY A 467 9.78 75.36 -13.21
C GLY A 467 11.29 75.57 -13.24
N LYS A 468 11.75 76.70 -13.82
CA LYS A 468 12.53 77.75 -13.15
C LYS A 468 13.00 78.82 -14.14
N GLY A 469 12.70 80.08 -13.82
CA GLY A 469 13.44 81.22 -14.34
C GLY A 469 14.92 81.13 -13.95
N LYS A 470 15.76 81.78 -14.78
CA LYS A 470 17.22 81.93 -14.62
C LYS A 470 18.09 80.75 -15.13
N LYS A 471 18.00 80.40 -16.42
CA LYS A 471 19.15 80.11 -17.32
C LYS A 471 18.65 80.01 -18.78
N LYS A 472 19.48 80.47 -19.72
CA LYS A 472 19.17 80.77 -21.14
C LYS A 472 18.95 79.51 -22.01
N GLU A 473 17.92 78.71 -21.73
CA GLU A 473 17.42 77.71 -22.68
C GLU A 473 15.96 78.03 -23.04
N PRO A 474 15.56 77.98 -24.33
CA PRO A 474 14.19 78.25 -24.72
C PRO A 474 13.22 77.19 -24.14
N PRO A 475 12.02 77.58 -23.69
CA PRO A 475 11.02 76.65 -23.17
C PRO A 475 10.64 75.62 -24.25
N LEU A 476 10.39 74.38 -23.82
CA LEU A 476 10.01 73.29 -24.73
C LEU A 476 8.71 73.64 -25.47
N THR A 477 8.77 73.64 -26.80
CA THR A 477 7.58 73.87 -27.63
C THR A 477 6.55 72.75 -27.44
N GLU A 478 5.26 73.05 -27.65
CA GLU A 478 4.18 72.06 -27.50
C GLU A 478 4.39 70.82 -28.38
N HIS A 479 5.06 70.99 -29.53
CA HIS A 479 5.50 69.88 -30.37
C HIS A 479 6.41 68.89 -29.62
N TYR A 480 7.42 69.37 -28.88
CA TYR A 480 8.31 68.51 -28.09
C TYR A 480 7.61 67.92 -26.86
N LYS A 481 6.71 68.68 -26.21
CA LYS A 481 5.88 68.15 -25.11
C LYS A 481 4.99 66.99 -25.57
N ARG A 482 4.34 67.14 -26.73
CA ARG A 482 3.56 66.08 -27.36
C ARG A 482 4.44 64.88 -27.72
N LYS A 483 5.65 65.11 -28.24
CA LYS A 483 6.63 64.06 -28.56
C LYS A 483 7.03 63.27 -27.32
N PHE A 484 7.41 63.94 -26.22
CA PHE A 484 7.78 63.27 -24.97
C PHE A 484 6.62 62.52 -24.31
N ARG A 485 5.38 63.06 -24.36
CA ARG A 485 4.19 62.32 -23.89
C ARG A 485 3.95 61.05 -24.71
N LYS A 486 4.13 61.11 -26.05
CA LYS A 486 4.02 59.94 -26.93
C LYS A 486 5.11 58.91 -26.64
N GLU A 487 6.34 59.37 -26.38
CA GLU A 487 7.48 58.52 -26.03
C GLU A 487 7.30 57.83 -24.68
N ILE A 488 6.83 58.54 -23.65
CA ILE A 488 6.47 57.93 -22.35
C ILE A 488 5.40 56.86 -22.53
N ARG A 489 4.36 57.14 -23.34
CA ARG A 489 3.31 56.15 -23.61
C ARG A 489 3.89 54.89 -24.27
N GLY A 490 4.72 55.05 -25.31
CA GLY A 490 5.40 53.92 -25.94
C GLY A 490 6.27 53.11 -24.96
N LEU A 491 7.03 53.78 -24.09
CA LEU A 491 7.84 53.10 -23.06
C LEU A 491 6.98 52.42 -21.98
N MET A 492 5.80 52.94 -21.66
CA MET A 492 4.84 52.28 -20.78
C MET A 492 4.24 51.04 -21.44
N ASP A 493 3.87 51.14 -22.72
CA ASP A 493 3.35 50.02 -23.50
C ASP A 493 4.42 48.91 -23.61
N GLU A 494 5.68 49.25 -23.88
CA GLU A 494 6.82 48.32 -23.84
C GLU A 494 7.02 47.68 -22.46
N LYS A 495 6.84 48.45 -21.38
CA LYS A 495 6.97 47.95 -20.00
C LYS A 495 5.89 46.93 -19.68
N GLU A 496 4.64 47.23 -20.02
CA GLU A 496 3.52 46.31 -19.81
C GLU A 496 3.64 45.07 -20.72
N ALA A 497 4.12 45.22 -21.96
CA ALA A 497 4.41 44.09 -22.83
C ALA A 497 5.51 43.17 -22.26
N ALA A 498 6.61 43.74 -21.74
CA ALA A 498 7.66 42.96 -21.09
C ALA A 498 7.16 42.25 -19.83
N LYS A 499 6.32 42.92 -19.03
CA LYS A 499 5.66 42.34 -17.86
C LYS A 499 4.71 41.20 -18.24
N ALA A 500 3.94 41.35 -19.31
CA ALA A 500 2.99 40.35 -19.80
C ALA A 500 3.69 39.13 -20.43
N ALA A 501 4.88 39.32 -21.04
CA ALA A 501 5.66 38.24 -21.62
C ALA A 501 6.42 37.39 -20.58
N LEU A 502 6.75 37.97 -19.41
CA LEU A 502 7.58 37.34 -18.40
C LEU A 502 7.01 35.98 -17.90
N PRO A 503 5.71 35.87 -17.51
CA PRO A 503 5.15 34.60 -17.04
C PRO A 503 5.25 33.46 -18.05
N GLY A 504 5.14 33.75 -19.36
CA GLY A 504 5.24 32.72 -20.39
C GLY A 504 6.66 32.15 -20.52
N VAL A 505 7.69 32.99 -20.33
CA VAL A 505 9.09 32.56 -20.33
C VAL A 505 9.42 31.77 -19.06
N GLU A 506 8.92 32.23 -17.91
CA GLU A 506 9.06 31.52 -16.63
C GLU A 506 8.40 30.14 -16.69
N GLN A 507 7.20 30.06 -17.24
CA GLN A 507 6.46 28.81 -17.45
C GLN A 507 7.25 27.84 -18.33
N ALA A 508 7.71 28.28 -19.50
CA ALA A 508 8.47 27.43 -20.41
C ALA A 508 9.79 26.93 -19.80
N ARG A 509 10.49 27.80 -19.04
CA ARG A 509 11.74 27.42 -18.35
C ARG A 509 11.48 26.39 -17.25
N PHE A 510 10.42 26.58 -16.48
CA PHE A 510 10.02 25.68 -15.40
C PHE A 510 9.63 24.29 -15.94
N GLU A 511 8.77 24.23 -16.96
CA GLU A 511 8.35 22.99 -17.61
C GLU A 511 9.54 22.18 -18.17
N LEU A 512 10.48 22.86 -18.82
CA LEU A 512 11.67 22.24 -19.39
C LEU A 512 12.54 21.57 -18.33
N LEU A 513 12.78 22.24 -17.20
CA LEU A 513 13.59 21.69 -16.10
C LEU A 513 12.88 20.54 -15.39
N VAL A 514 11.57 20.64 -15.17
CA VAL A 514 10.77 19.56 -14.57
C VAL A 514 10.86 18.30 -15.42
N ASN A 515 10.72 18.43 -16.75
CA ASN A 515 10.84 17.29 -17.66
C ASN A 515 12.25 16.69 -17.66
N ALA A 516 13.30 17.54 -17.76
CA ALA A 516 14.68 17.07 -17.73
C ALA A 516 15.02 16.34 -16.42
N ARG A 517 14.53 16.85 -15.28
CA ARG A 517 14.68 16.18 -13.98
C ARG A 517 13.98 14.83 -13.96
N ASN A 518 12.73 14.77 -14.42
CA ASN A 518 11.95 13.54 -14.43
C ASN A 518 12.62 12.47 -15.30
N GLU A 519 13.06 12.83 -16.50
CA GLU A 519 13.80 11.92 -17.39
C GLU A 519 15.09 11.41 -16.74
N TYR A 520 15.88 12.30 -16.13
CA TYR A 520 17.08 11.93 -15.40
C TYR A 520 16.77 10.94 -14.26
N THR A 521 15.82 11.28 -13.38
CA THR A 521 15.47 10.46 -12.23
C THR A 521 14.95 9.08 -12.65
N ILE A 522 14.05 9.03 -13.64
CA ILE A 522 13.49 7.76 -14.16
C ILE A 522 14.62 6.87 -14.68
N ARG A 523 15.50 7.41 -15.53
CA ARG A 523 16.62 6.67 -16.11
C ARG A 523 17.55 6.12 -15.02
N ARG A 524 17.98 6.97 -14.08
CA ARG A 524 18.91 6.58 -13.01
C ARG A 524 18.31 5.51 -12.10
N LEU A 525 17.03 5.62 -11.73
CA LEU A 525 16.36 4.60 -10.93
C LEU A 525 16.22 3.26 -11.66
N GLN A 526 15.93 3.29 -12.97
CA GLN A 526 15.85 2.07 -13.77
C GLN A 526 17.20 1.39 -13.93
N GLU A 527 18.28 2.17 -14.10
CA GLU A 527 19.65 1.67 -14.21
C GLU A 527 20.20 1.15 -12.87
N GLU A 528 20.07 1.91 -11.79
CA GLU A 528 20.69 1.56 -10.51
C GLU A 528 19.93 0.51 -9.72
N LYS A 529 18.61 0.41 -9.90
CA LYS A 529 17.77 -0.48 -9.09
C LYS A 529 17.38 -1.78 -9.81
N SER A 530 17.86 -2.00 -11.04
CA SER A 530 17.54 -3.20 -11.84
C SER A 530 17.94 -4.51 -11.15
N ASP A 531 19.04 -4.50 -10.40
CA ASP A 531 19.58 -5.71 -9.75
C ASP A 531 18.68 -6.27 -8.63
N HIS A 532 17.77 -5.43 -8.12
CA HIS A 532 16.80 -5.81 -7.10
C HIS A 532 15.53 -6.45 -7.68
N LEU A 533 15.35 -6.41 -9.00
CA LEU A 533 14.17 -6.90 -9.69
C LEU A 533 14.44 -8.26 -10.38
N PRO A 534 13.39 -8.98 -10.81
CA PRO A 534 13.55 -10.16 -11.65
C PRO A 534 14.24 -9.80 -12.98
N MET A 535 15.05 -10.73 -13.50
CA MET A 535 15.75 -10.53 -14.76
C MET A 535 14.77 -10.23 -15.90
N GLY A 536 15.09 -9.21 -16.71
CA GLY A 536 14.24 -8.77 -17.83
C GLY A 536 13.05 -7.88 -17.45
N THR A 537 12.95 -7.45 -16.18
CA THR A 537 11.93 -6.49 -15.76
C THR A 537 12.52 -5.09 -15.59
N THR A 538 11.74 -4.07 -15.95
CA THR A 538 12.09 -2.65 -15.77
C THR A 538 11.23 -2.07 -14.67
N LEU A 539 11.82 -1.29 -13.75
CA LEU A 539 11.09 -0.58 -12.71
C LEU A 539 10.19 0.49 -13.36
N PRO A 540 8.85 0.42 -13.22
CA PRO A 540 7.98 1.54 -13.57
C PRO A 540 8.23 2.67 -12.56
N VAL A 541 8.58 3.85 -13.07
CA VAL A 541 8.86 5.05 -12.26
C VAL A 541 7.93 6.18 -12.69
N PHE A 542 7.26 6.80 -11.72
CA PHE A 542 6.37 7.94 -11.96
C PHE A 542 6.80 9.12 -11.08
N CYS A 543 7.19 10.22 -11.71
CA CYS A 543 7.45 11.48 -11.00
C CYS A 543 6.15 12.28 -10.92
N VAL A 544 5.75 12.70 -9.72
CA VAL A 544 4.45 13.33 -9.48
C VAL A 544 4.54 14.64 -8.70
N SER A 545 3.68 15.59 -9.08
CA SER A 545 3.42 16.82 -8.31
C SER A 545 2.04 16.76 -7.67
N ASN A 546 2.00 16.40 -6.39
CA ASN A 546 0.76 16.38 -5.61
C ASN A 546 0.24 17.81 -5.37
N ALA A 547 1.14 18.78 -5.17
CA ALA A 547 0.78 20.17 -4.91
C ALA A 547 0.11 20.82 -6.13
N HIS A 548 0.71 20.68 -7.32
CA HIS A 548 0.17 21.23 -8.56
C HIS A 548 -1.13 20.53 -8.96
N TYR A 549 -1.22 19.21 -8.75
CA TYR A 549 -2.46 18.48 -9.01
C TYR A 549 -3.59 18.86 -8.05
N SER A 550 -3.32 18.98 -6.74
CA SER A 550 -4.29 19.46 -5.74
C SER A 550 -4.79 20.88 -6.06
N SER A 551 -3.91 21.73 -6.58
CA SER A 551 -4.31 23.03 -7.10
C SER A 551 -5.27 22.92 -8.28
N LEU A 552 -5.12 21.94 -9.18
CA LEU A 552 -6.04 21.72 -10.31
C LEU A 552 -7.41 21.23 -9.85
N LYS A 553 -7.49 20.66 -8.64
CA LYS A 553 -8.75 20.33 -7.96
C LYS A 553 -9.32 21.48 -7.14
N GLY A 554 -8.72 22.66 -7.19
CA GLY A 554 -9.18 23.87 -6.50
C GLY A 554 -8.78 23.95 -5.02
N ALA A 555 -8.13 22.92 -4.48
CA ALA A 555 -7.86 22.78 -3.05
C ALA A 555 -6.63 23.57 -2.54
N ARG A 556 -5.74 24.00 -3.44
CA ARG A 556 -4.54 24.78 -3.10
C ARG A 556 -4.29 25.88 -4.13
N ALA A 557 -3.91 27.08 -3.69
CA ALA A 557 -3.42 28.12 -4.59
C ALA A 557 -1.90 27.97 -4.86
N ILE A 558 -1.48 28.20 -6.10
CA ILE A 558 -0.05 28.24 -6.50
C ILE A 558 0.24 29.60 -7.11
N LYS A 559 1.37 30.20 -6.70
CA LYS A 559 1.89 31.44 -7.27
C LYS A 559 3.00 31.11 -8.27
N GLY A 560 3.00 31.78 -9.42
CA GLY A 560 4.04 31.60 -10.44
C GLY A 560 3.74 30.46 -11.43
N PRO A 561 4.78 29.86 -12.03
CA PRO A 561 4.64 28.76 -12.99
C PRO A 561 3.85 27.58 -12.43
N ARG A 562 3.06 26.94 -13.29
CA ARG A 562 2.14 25.87 -12.88
C ARG A 562 2.12 24.72 -13.88
N LEU A 563 2.18 23.49 -13.37
CA LEU A 563 2.07 22.30 -14.20
C LEU A 563 0.62 22.10 -14.65
N ASN A 564 0.42 21.77 -15.92
CA ASN A 564 -0.85 21.24 -16.38
C ASN A 564 -1.05 19.80 -15.87
N ALA A 565 -2.26 19.25 -16.02
CA ALA A 565 -2.61 17.93 -15.48
C ALA A 565 -1.66 16.81 -15.95
N ALA A 566 -1.28 16.78 -17.24
CA ALA A 566 -0.39 15.75 -17.77
C ALA A 566 1.00 15.82 -17.13
N MET A 567 1.53 17.04 -16.96
CA MET A 567 2.86 17.27 -16.40
C MET A 567 2.94 17.03 -14.89
N THR A 568 1.81 16.95 -14.17
CA THR A 568 1.84 16.55 -12.76
C THR A 568 2.13 15.05 -12.57
N GLY A 569 2.11 14.24 -13.63
CA GLY A 569 2.36 12.79 -13.58
C GLY A 569 1.23 11.95 -12.97
N VAL A 570 0.23 12.55 -12.32
CA VAL A 570 -0.90 11.84 -11.70
C VAL A 570 -1.77 11.12 -12.75
N PRO A 571 -2.14 11.74 -13.89
CA PRO A 571 -2.87 11.04 -14.95
C PRO A 571 -2.07 9.88 -15.56
N ALA A 572 -0.75 10.00 -15.69
CA ALA A 572 0.10 8.93 -16.20
C ALA A 572 0.10 7.72 -15.24
N LEU A 573 0.14 7.97 -13.92
CA LEU A 573 0.04 6.92 -12.91
C LEU A 573 -1.34 6.24 -12.92
N ARG A 574 -2.44 6.98 -13.12
CA ARG A 574 -3.78 6.38 -13.29
C ARG A 574 -3.88 5.58 -14.59
N ALA A 575 -3.36 6.09 -15.69
CA ALA A 575 -3.33 5.39 -16.97
C ALA A 575 -2.56 4.07 -16.87
N TYR A 576 -1.48 4.03 -16.06
CA TYR A 576 -0.76 2.80 -15.76
C TYR A 576 -1.64 1.76 -15.04
N VAL A 577 -2.43 2.16 -14.06
CA VAL A 577 -3.38 1.26 -13.38
C VAL A 577 -4.43 0.70 -14.33
N LEU A 578 -4.99 1.53 -15.20
CA LEU A 578 -5.94 1.08 -16.21
C LEU A 578 -5.27 0.11 -17.19
N LYS A 579 -4.01 0.36 -17.56
CA LYS A 579 -3.22 -0.51 -18.40
C LYS A 579 -2.98 -1.88 -17.76
N THR A 580 -2.56 -1.93 -16.49
CA THR A 580 -2.24 -3.20 -15.82
C THR A 580 -3.48 -4.02 -15.45
N SER A 581 -4.62 -3.37 -15.25
CA SER A 581 -5.90 -4.04 -14.97
C SER A 581 -6.64 -4.51 -16.23
N ALA A 582 -6.33 -3.96 -17.41
CA ALA A 582 -7.03 -4.30 -18.66
C ALA A 582 -7.05 -5.81 -18.98
N PRO A 583 -5.96 -6.60 -18.82
CA PRO A 583 -5.97 -8.02 -19.11
C PRO A 583 -6.96 -8.82 -18.24
N GLU A 584 -7.00 -8.56 -16.94
CA GLU A 584 -7.90 -9.26 -16.01
C GLU A 584 -9.38 -8.90 -16.27
N ARG A 585 -9.64 -7.64 -16.63
CA ARG A 585 -10.98 -7.21 -17.05
C ARG A 585 -11.43 -7.89 -18.33
N LEU A 586 -10.54 -7.93 -19.34
CA LEU A 586 -10.83 -8.59 -20.61
C LEU A 586 -11.12 -10.08 -20.39
N ARG A 587 -10.30 -10.73 -19.56
CA ARG A 587 -10.48 -12.12 -19.16
C ARG A 587 -11.82 -12.36 -18.47
N THR A 588 -12.19 -11.53 -17.50
CA THR A 588 -13.50 -11.61 -16.82
C THR A 588 -14.65 -11.44 -17.81
N MET A 589 -14.51 -10.51 -18.76
CA MET A 589 -15.49 -10.27 -19.83
C MET A 589 -15.62 -11.48 -20.76
N ASP A 590 -14.49 -12.08 -21.10
CA ASP A 590 -14.44 -13.25 -21.99
C ASP A 590 -15.02 -14.49 -21.34
N ALA A 591 -14.75 -14.72 -20.06
CA ALA A 591 -15.35 -15.80 -19.30
C ALA A 591 -16.87 -15.60 -19.14
N TYR A 592 -17.33 -14.37 -18.92
CA TYR A 592 -18.77 -14.07 -18.86
C TYR A 592 -19.47 -14.40 -20.19
N VAL A 593 -18.93 -13.92 -21.31
CA VAL A 593 -19.56 -14.09 -22.63
C VAL A 593 -19.38 -15.50 -23.17
N ASN A 594 -18.15 -16.01 -23.24
CA ASN A 594 -17.85 -17.26 -23.91
C ASN A 594 -18.18 -18.48 -23.05
N THR A 595 -18.11 -18.37 -21.72
CA THR A 595 -18.46 -19.47 -20.82
C THR A 595 -19.88 -19.31 -20.30
N ARG A 596 -20.12 -18.38 -19.36
CA ARG A 596 -21.38 -18.37 -18.58
C ARG A 596 -22.61 -18.09 -19.44
N MET A 597 -22.56 -17.09 -20.32
CA MET A 597 -23.66 -16.76 -21.24
C MET A 597 -23.89 -17.85 -22.29
N THR A 598 -22.84 -18.42 -22.87
CA THR A 598 -22.96 -19.55 -23.81
C THR A 598 -23.64 -20.75 -23.14
N VAL A 599 -23.15 -21.16 -21.96
CA VAL A 599 -23.71 -22.28 -21.19
C VAL A 599 -25.19 -22.04 -20.88
N PHE A 600 -25.55 -20.82 -20.47
CA PHE A 600 -26.95 -20.45 -20.23
C PHE A 600 -27.82 -20.51 -21.49
N MET A 601 -27.40 -19.86 -22.59
CA MET A 601 -28.19 -19.79 -23.82
C MET A 601 -28.39 -21.18 -24.44
N LYS A 602 -27.32 -21.97 -24.52
CA LYS A 602 -27.38 -23.31 -25.11
C LYS A 602 -28.10 -24.29 -24.17
N GLY A 603 -27.89 -24.20 -22.86
CA GLY A 603 -28.63 -24.95 -21.85
C GLY A 603 -30.13 -24.70 -21.91
N LEU A 604 -30.53 -23.43 -21.97
CA LEU A 604 -31.93 -23.01 -22.09
C LEU A 604 -32.56 -23.55 -23.38
N ALA A 605 -31.82 -23.55 -24.49
CA ALA A 605 -32.28 -24.12 -25.76
C ALA A 605 -32.46 -25.64 -25.71
N MET A 606 -31.54 -26.36 -25.06
CA MET A 606 -31.68 -27.80 -24.84
C MET A 606 -32.92 -28.13 -24.01
N TRP A 607 -33.16 -27.41 -22.92
CA TRP A 607 -34.34 -27.58 -22.07
C TRP A 607 -35.65 -27.23 -22.80
N ALA A 608 -35.70 -26.09 -23.51
CA ALA A 608 -36.91 -25.64 -24.17
C ALA A 608 -37.40 -26.62 -25.24
N LYS A 609 -36.50 -27.35 -25.91
CA LYS A 609 -36.87 -28.26 -27.01
C LYS A 609 -37.38 -29.62 -26.54
N SER A 610 -36.91 -30.15 -25.39
CA SER A 610 -37.19 -31.50 -24.86
C SER A 610 -36.86 -32.64 -25.83
N TYR A 611 -36.13 -33.65 -25.38
CA TYR A 611 -35.72 -34.76 -26.24
C TYR A 611 -36.20 -36.08 -25.65
N ASN A 612 -36.91 -36.88 -26.44
CA ASN A 612 -37.30 -38.23 -26.01
C ASN A 612 -36.10 -39.17 -26.19
N VAL A 613 -35.41 -39.46 -25.08
CA VAL A 613 -34.19 -40.27 -25.09
C VAL A 613 -34.45 -41.68 -24.57
N GLU A 614 -34.42 -42.67 -25.45
CA GLU A 614 -34.35 -44.08 -25.03
C GLU A 614 -33.01 -44.35 -24.31
N GLY A 615 -33.05 -45.06 -23.17
CA GLY A 615 -31.85 -45.28 -22.35
C GLY A 615 -31.34 -44.06 -21.57
N GLY A 616 -32.17 -43.03 -21.35
CA GLY A 616 -31.80 -41.81 -20.62
C GLY A 616 -31.02 -41.99 -19.32
N GLU A 617 -31.36 -42.99 -18.49
CA GLU A 617 -30.63 -43.30 -17.25
C GLU A 617 -29.15 -43.68 -17.50
N GLN A 618 -28.86 -44.39 -18.59
CA GLN A 618 -27.50 -44.78 -18.96
C GLN A 618 -26.68 -43.56 -19.42
N LEU A 619 -27.31 -42.66 -20.18
CA LEU A 619 -26.70 -41.39 -20.57
C LEU A 619 -26.36 -40.53 -19.33
N LEU A 620 -27.29 -40.40 -18.39
CA LEU A 620 -27.06 -39.65 -17.14
C LEU A 620 -25.96 -40.27 -16.28
N ALA A 621 -25.87 -41.61 -16.24
CA ALA A 621 -24.77 -42.30 -15.55
C ALA A 621 -23.40 -41.97 -16.19
N THR A 622 -23.34 -41.89 -17.53
CA THR A 622 -22.13 -41.49 -18.27
C THR A 622 -21.71 -40.06 -17.93
N VAL A 623 -22.65 -39.11 -17.89
CA VAL A 623 -22.39 -37.69 -17.56
C VAL A 623 -21.95 -37.54 -16.09
N LYS A 624 -22.49 -38.36 -15.18
CA LYS A 624 -22.16 -38.28 -13.75
C LYS A 624 -20.79 -38.87 -13.40
N LYS A 625 -20.32 -39.87 -14.15
CA LYS A 625 -19.12 -40.66 -13.83
C LYS A 625 -17.85 -39.82 -13.57
N PRO A 626 -17.51 -38.78 -14.36
CA PRO A 626 -16.29 -37.99 -14.16
C PRO A 626 -16.26 -37.17 -12.87
N GLN A 627 -17.42 -36.85 -12.27
CA GLN A 627 -17.49 -36.07 -11.01
C GLN A 627 -16.71 -36.73 -9.87
N GLY A 628 -16.74 -38.06 -9.78
CA GLY A 628 -16.03 -38.81 -8.73
C GLY A 628 -14.50 -38.86 -8.90
N GLN A 629 -13.97 -38.42 -10.04
CA GLN A 629 -12.53 -38.49 -10.36
C GLN A 629 -11.79 -37.17 -10.06
N VAL A 630 -12.53 -36.07 -9.91
CA VAL A 630 -11.96 -34.72 -9.67
C VAL A 630 -11.14 -34.70 -8.37
N GLY A 631 -11.68 -35.23 -7.27
CA GLY A 631 -11.00 -35.25 -5.98
C GLY A 631 -9.64 -35.97 -6.05
N GLY A 632 -9.59 -37.13 -6.70
CA GLY A 632 -8.35 -37.92 -6.81
C GLY A 632 -7.23 -37.21 -7.59
N LEU A 633 -7.56 -36.45 -8.64
CA LEU A 633 -6.57 -35.65 -9.38
C LEU A 633 -6.01 -34.50 -8.52
N ILE A 634 -6.88 -33.87 -7.74
CA ILE A 634 -6.51 -32.76 -6.87
C ILE A 634 -5.66 -33.24 -5.70
N ASP A 635 -6.05 -34.33 -5.04
CA ASP A 635 -5.27 -34.94 -3.97
C ASP A 635 -3.88 -35.38 -4.47
N GLN A 636 -3.82 -35.94 -5.69
CA GLN A 636 -2.56 -36.31 -6.32
C GLN A 636 -1.64 -35.10 -6.57
N PHE A 637 -2.20 -33.98 -7.04
CA PHE A 637 -1.45 -32.73 -7.22
C PHE A 637 -0.89 -32.23 -5.88
N VAL A 638 -1.73 -32.14 -4.84
CA VAL A 638 -1.33 -31.68 -3.51
C VAL A 638 -0.20 -32.55 -2.94
N GLU A 639 -0.34 -33.87 -2.96
CA GLU A 639 0.69 -34.77 -2.42
C GLU A 639 2.00 -34.70 -3.20
N GLN A 640 1.96 -34.51 -4.53
CA GLN A 640 3.17 -34.35 -5.35
C GLN A 640 3.90 -33.03 -5.06
N VAL A 641 3.15 -31.93 -4.89
CA VAL A 641 3.71 -30.63 -4.50
C VAL A 641 4.39 -30.73 -3.13
N LEU A 642 3.72 -31.33 -2.14
CA LEU A 642 4.28 -31.50 -0.80
C LEU A 642 5.53 -32.38 -0.81
N ALA A 643 5.47 -33.54 -1.46
CA ALA A 643 6.60 -34.45 -1.56
C ALA A 643 7.82 -33.82 -2.27
N PHE A 644 7.58 -32.99 -3.29
CA PHE A 644 8.67 -32.32 -4.01
C PHE A 644 9.30 -31.19 -3.19
N ASN A 645 8.50 -30.41 -2.45
CA ASN A 645 9.03 -29.40 -1.51
C ASN A 645 9.89 -30.05 -0.42
N GLU A 646 9.41 -31.15 0.18
CA GLU A 646 10.18 -31.91 1.17
C GLU A 646 11.53 -32.34 0.59
N LYS A 647 11.50 -32.93 -0.62
CA LYS A 647 12.69 -33.45 -1.28
C LYS A 647 13.72 -32.37 -1.61
N VAL A 648 13.29 -31.20 -2.09
CA VAL A 648 14.20 -30.21 -2.69
C VAL A 648 14.57 -29.10 -1.72
N VAL A 649 13.59 -28.55 -1.00
CA VAL A 649 13.79 -27.38 -0.14
C VAL A 649 14.10 -27.82 1.29
N VAL A 650 13.28 -28.70 1.86
CA VAL A 650 13.41 -29.10 3.27
C VAL A 650 14.65 -29.97 3.48
N ASN A 651 14.81 -31.04 2.71
CA ASN A 651 15.98 -31.92 2.81
C ASN A 651 17.28 -31.17 2.50
N GLY A 652 17.28 -30.25 1.53
CA GLY A 652 18.45 -29.42 1.24
C GLY A 652 18.90 -28.56 2.44
N LEU A 653 17.95 -28.06 3.24
CA LEU A 653 18.25 -27.34 4.48
C LEU A 653 18.69 -28.28 5.61
N GLN A 654 18.07 -29.46 5.72
CA GLN A 654 18.42 -30.48 6.72
C GLN A 654 19.82 -31.05 6.50
N ASP A 655 20.17 -31.37 5.25
CA ASP A 655 21.49 -31.90 4.87
C ASP A 655 22.60 -30.89 5.14
N ALA A 656 22.31 -29.60 4.97
CA ALA A 656 23.23 -28.50 5.24
C ALA A 656 23.25 -28.03 6.70
N ARG A 657 22.54 -28.68 7.64
CA ARG A 657 22.32 -28.15 9.00
C ARG A 657 23.61 -27.76 9.73
N ASN A 658 24.63 -28.63 9.72
CA ASN A 658 25.89 -28.37 10.43
C ASN A 658 26.59 -27.11 9.89
N ASP A 659 26.59 -26.99 8.57
CA ASP A 659 27.08 -25.85 7.80
C ASP A 659 26.34 -24.54 8.10
N LEU A 660 25.03 -24.62 8.38
CA LEU A 660 24.19 -23.47 8.77
C LEU A 660 24.49 -23.02 10.20
N VAL A 661 24.61 -23.97 11.13
CA VAL A 661 24.94 -23.71 12.54
C VAL A 661 26.32 -23.07 12.65
N GLU A 662 27.29 -23.57 11.90
CA GLU A 662 28.64 -22.98 11.85
C GLU A 662 28.62 -21.54 11.31
N ALA A 663 27.91 -21.31 10.19
CA ALA A 663 27.79 -19.97 9.63
C ALA A 663 27.13 -18.98 10.59
N ALA A 664 26.05 -19.39 11.27
CA ALA A 664 25.36 -18.54 12.24
C ALA A 664 26.22 -18.28 13.50
N SER A 665 26.93 -19.30 14.01
CA SER A 665 27.85 -19.13 15.15
C SER A 665 29.01 -18.18 14.81
N ASN A 666 29.50 -18.23 13.57
CA ASN A 666 30.54 -17.30 13.10
C ASN A 666 30.07 -15.84 13.10
N VAL A 667 28.78 -15.55 12.86
CA VAL A 667 28.24 -14.18 12.96
C VAL A 667 28.37 -13.67 14.40
N ILE A 668 28.01 -14.48 15.41
CA ILE A 668 28.17 -14.09 16.81
C ILE A 668 29.65 -13.83 17.12
N ASN A 669 30.50 -14.81 16.80
CA ASN A 669 31.91 -14.80 17.21
C ASN A 669 32.76 -13.73 16.52
N SER A 670 32.49 -13.44 15.24
CA SER A 670 33.31 -12.52 14.44
C SER A 670 32.72 -11.11 14.30
N LYS A 671 31.39 -10.96 14.32
CA LYS A 671 30.73 -9.67 14.09
C LYS A 671 30.17 -9.06 15.37
N ILE A 672 29.41 -9.84 16.15
CA ILE A 672 28.64 -9.30 17.29
C ILE A 672 29.48 -9.20 18.57
N ASN A 673 30.32 -10.20 18.87
CA ASN A 673 31.14 -10.24 20.10
C ASN A 673 32.10 -9.06 20.26
N ALA A 674 32.47 -8.39 19.17
CA ALA A 674 33.33 -7.21 19.18
C ALA A 674 32.61 -5.91 19.55
N TRP A 675 31.28 -5.92 19.62
CA TRP A 675 30.48 -4.72 19.90
C TRP A 675 30.48 -4.37 21.39
N HIS A 676 30.26 -3.09 21.67
CA HIS A 676 30.11 -2.63 23.05
C HIS A 676 28.89 -3.29 23.72
N ALA A 677 29.01 -3.54 25.03
CA ALA A 677 28.00 -4.28 25.79
C ALA A 677 26.60 -3.67 25.71
N SER A 678 26.50 -2.33 25.77
CA SER A 678 25.23 -1.62 25.63
C SER A 678 24.63 -1.78 24.24
N THR A 679 25.43 -1.67 23.16
CA THR A 679 24.95 -1.91 21.79
C THR A 679 24.36 -3.31 21.62
N VAL A 680 25.02 -4.34 22.13
CA VAL A 680 24.51 -5.72 22.07
C VAL A 680 23.19 -5.84 22.83
N ARG A 681 23.08 -5.23 24.01
CA ARG A 681 21.83 -5.24 24.80
C ARG A 681 20.69 -4.52 24.08
N ALA A 682 20.95 -3.38 23.46
CA ALA A 682 19.96 -2.66 22.64
C ALA A 682 19.37 -3.56 21.54
N PHE A 683 20.22 -4.28 20.81
CA PHE A 683 19.77 -5.22 19.78
C PHE A 683 18.99 -6.40 20.37
N ILE A 684 19.41 -6.99 21.49
CA ILE A 684 18.66 -8.07 22.17
C ILE A 684 17.26 -7.64 22.58
N ARG A 685 17.09 -6.40 23.07
CA ARG A 685 15.77 -5.85 23.44
C ARG A 685 14.81 -5.79 22.25
N LYS A 686 15.35 -5.73 21.02
CA LYS A 686 14.61 -5.68 19.75
C LYS A 686 14.78 -6.96 18.92
N ASP A 687 14.94 -8.12 19.57
CA ASP A 687 15.02 -9.43 18.91
C ASP A 687 16.11 -9.53 17.83
N GLY A 688 17.21 -8.79 18.02
CA GLY A 688 18.33 -8.73 17.10
C GLY A 688 18.10 -7.87 15.86
N ASN A 689 16.98 -7.14 15.77
CA ASN A 689 16.62 -6.28 14.65
C ASN A 689 16.55 -4.81 15.08
N HIS A 690 17.63 -4.06 14.86
CA HIS A 690 17.73 -2.69 15.34
C HIS A 690 18.72 -1.84 14.53
N ARG A 691 18.73 -0.53 14.81
CA ARG A 691 19.74 0.44 14.37
C ARG A 691 20.08 1.36 15.53
N THR A 692 21.31 1.83 15.57
CA THR A 692 21.77 2.92 16.46
C THR A 692 22.41 4.03 15.62
N SER A 693 22.82 5.14 16.23
CA SER A 693 23.55 6.16 15.46
C SER A 693 24.87 5.66 14.87
N VAL A 694 25.50 4.68 15.55
CA VAL A 694 26.81 4.12 15.20
C VAL A 694 26.70 2.86 14.35
N VAL A 695 25.64 2.07 14.55
CA VAL A 695 25.43 0.80 13.84
C VAL A 695 24.21 0.95 12.91
N PRO A 696 24.38 0.81 11.59
CA PRO A 696 23.27 0.89 10.65
C PRO A 696 22.25 -0.23 10.91
N GLN A 697 21.06 -0.12 10.32
CA GLN A 697 20.02 -1.15 10.43
C GLN A 697 20.59 -2.54 10.14
N GLN A 698 20.44 -3.45 11.09
CA GLN A 698 20.82 -4.85 10.95
C GLN A 698 19.76 -5.75 11.57
N SER A 699 19.55 -6.92 10.95
CA SER A 699 18.86 -8.05 11.56
C SER A 699 19.86 -9.18 11.78
N TRP A 700 20.07 -9.57 13.04
CA TRP A 700 20.88 -10.74 13.38
C TRP A 700 20.23 -12.03 12.88
N ASN A 701 18.90 -12.13 12.91
CA ASN A 701 18.18 -13.29 12.39
C ASN A 701 18.44 -13.48 10.89
N GLU A 702 18.42 -12.41 10.09
CA GLU A 702 18.77 -12.50 8.66
C GLU A 702 20.24 -12.87 8.42
N GLN A 703 21.15 -12.37 9.27
CA GLN A 703 22.56 -12.75 9.20
C GLN A 703 22.77 -14.23 9.56
N PHE A 704 22.10 -14.74 10.59
CA PHE A 704 22.13 -16.16 10.96
C PHE A 704 21.52 -17.04 9.84
N LEU A 705 20.50 -16.53 9.14
CA LEU A 705 19.84 -17.21 8.04
C LEU A 705 20.53 -17.03 6.68
N GLU A 706 21.60 -16.25 6.54
CA GLU A 706 22.12 -15.86 5.23
C GLU A 706 22.45 -17.07 4.34
N LYS A 707 23.15 -18.06 4.90
CA LYS A 707 23.50 -19.31 4.19
C LYS A 707 22.26 -20.16 3.89
N ALA A 708 21.33 -20.27 4.84
CA ALA A 708 20.07 -21.00 4.66
C ALA A 708 19.21 -20.37 3.55
N THR A 709 19.15 -19.04 3.52
CA THR A 709 18.40 -18.26 2.52
C THR A 709 18.96 -18.47 1.12
N LYS A 710 20.29 -18.55 0.97
CA LYS A 710 20.93 -18.86 -0.32
C LYS A 710 20.54 -20.25 -0.83
N LEU A 711 20.60 -21.27 0.04
CA LEU A 711 20.22 -22.64 -0.30
C LEU A 711 18.71 -22.76 -0.59
N ALA A 712 17.87 -22.18 0.26
CA ALA A 712 16.42 -22.16 0.08
C ALA A 712 16.04 -21.48 -1.23
N LYS A 713 16.69 -20.38 -1.62
CA LYS A 713 16.44 -19.70 -2.90
C LYS A 713 16.74 -20.61 -4.10
N GLN A 714 17.83 -21.37 -4.08
CA GLN A 714 18.18 -22.33 -5.14
C GLN A 714 17.15 -23.47 -5.21
N GLY A 715 16.79 -24.04 -4.07
CA GLY A 715 15.75 -25.07 -4.00
C GLY A 715 14.39 -24.56 -4.48
N TRP A 716 14.06 -23.30 -4.20
CA TRP A 716 12.79 -22.69 -4.58
C TRP A 716 12.65 -22.47 -6.08
N GLU A 717 13.73 -22.18 -6.80
CA GLU A 717 13.70 -22.05 -8.26
C GLU A 717 13.32 -23.39 -8.90
N VAL A 718 13.98 -24.47 -8.47
CA VAL A 718 13.66 -25.84 -8.93
C VAL A 718 12.25 -26.26 -8.53
N PHE A 719 11.84 -25.95 -7.30
CA PHE A 719 10.48 -26.21 -6.81
C PHE A 719 9.43 -25.47 -7.64
N SER A 720 9.64 -24.19 -7.94
CA SER A 720 8.70 -23.36 -8.69
C SER A 720 8.51 -23.86 -10.13
N ASP A 721 9.56 -24.36 -10.77
CA ASP A 721 9.44 -24.91 -12.12
C ASP A 721 8.70 -26.25 -12.13
N LYS A 722 8.92 -27.09 -11.12
CA LYS A 722 8.17 -28.34 -10.98
C LYS A 722 6.71 -28.10 -10.63
N GLU A 723 6.41 -27.15 -9.75
CA GLU A 723 5.05 -26.78 -9.38
C GLU A 723 4.23 -26.36 -10.60
N LYS A 724 4.79 -25.50 -11.47
CA LYS A 724 4.15 -25.15 -12.75
C LYS A 724 3.89 -26.36 -13.66
N GLU A 725 4.85 -27.29 -13.75
CA GLU A 725 4.68 -28.52 -14.52
C GLU A 725 3.50 -29.35 -13.98
N LEU A 726 3.39 -29.46 -12.65
CA LEU A 726 2.31 -30.17 -11.98
C LEU A 726 0.96 -29.48 -12.18
N ALA A 727 0.91 -28.14 -12.13
CA ALA A 727 -0.30 -27.36 -12.38
C ALA A 727 -0.81 -27.56 -13.82
N VAL A 728 0.08 -27.53 -14.81
CA VAL A 728 -0.26 -27.85 -16.22
C VAL A 728 -0.75 -29.31 -16.35
N GLY A 729 -0.14 -30.24 -15.60
CA GLY A 729 -0.58 -31.63 -15.54
C GLY A 729 -2.00 -31.78 -14.97
N LEU A 730 -2.31 -31.05 -13.89
CA LEU A 730 -3.62 -31.02 -13.27
C LEU A 730 -4.68 -30.45 -14.25
N GLU A 731 -4.40 -29.32 -14.90
CA GLU A 731 -5.29 -28.72 -15.89
C GLU A 731 -5.61 -29.71 -17.02
N LYS A 732 -4.59 -30.34 -17.61
CA LYS A 732 -4.78 -31.37 -18.64
C LYS A 732 -5.59 -32.55 -18.14
N GLY A 733 -5.34 -33.01 -16.91
CA GLY A 733 -6.10 -34.08 -16.27
C GLY A 733 -7.58 -33.74 -16.16
N LEU A 734 -7.91 -32.53 -15.70
CA LEU A 734 -9.28 -32.05 -15.57
C LEU A 734 -9.97 -31.87 -16.92
N LEU A 735 -9.30 -31.29 -17.92
CA LEU A 735 -9.85 -31.17 -19.28
C LEU A 735 -10.12 -32.54 -19.92
N SER A 736 -9.22 -33.51 -19.72
CA SER A 736 -9.39 -34.87 -20.24
C SER A 736 -10.61 -35.60 -19.65
N LEU A 737 -11.12 -35.18 -18.49
CA LEU A 737 -12.36 -35.72 -17.93
C LEU A 737 -13.58 -35.27 -18.75
N LEU A 738 -13.62 -34.00 -19.16
CA LEU A 738 -14.69 -33.46 -20.02
C LEU A 738 -14.60 -34.02 -21.43
N GLU A 739 -13.40 -34.07 -22.02
CA GLU A 739 -13.20 -34.61 -23.38
C GLU A 739 -13.64 -36.07 -23.49
N ARG A 740 -13.35 -36.88 -22.46
CA ARG A 740 -13.82 -38.26 -22.39
C ARG A 740 -15.33 -38.34 -22.23
N MET A 741 -15.91 -37.48 -21.40
CA MET A 741 -17.37 -37.40 -21.23
C MET A 741 -18.06 -37.07 -22.55
N GLU A 742 -17.56 -36.08 -23.29
CA GLU A 742 -18.08 -35.68 -24.60
C GLU A 742 -17.99 -36.83 -25.61
N CYS A 743 -16.85 -37.52 -25.67
CA CYS A 743 -16.65 -38.68 -26.54
C CYS A 743 -17.61 -39.83 -26.20
N ASP A 744 -17.77 -40.15 -24.91
CA ASP A 744 -18.68 -41.21 -24.45
C ASP A 744 -20.15 -40.88 -24.80
N ILE A 745 -20.55 -39.60 -24.70
CA ILE A 745 -21.88 -39.13 -25.12
C ILE A 745 -22.05 -39.26 -26.64
N GLY A 746 -21.05 -38.84 -27.42
CA GLY A 746 -21.10 -38.93 -28.89
C GLY A 746 -21.19 -40.38 -29.41
N ASN A 747 -20.66 -41.34 -28.67
CA ASN A 747 -20.73 -42.77 -28.98
C ASN A 747 -21.99 -43.46 -28.41
N HIS A 748 -22.78 -42.77 -27.58
CA HIS A 748 -23.99 -43.34 -26.99
C HIS A 748 -25.11 -43.44 -28.04
N PRO A 749 -25.96 -44.49 -28.02
CA PRO A 749 -27.08 -44.64 -28.98
C PRO A 749 -28.03 -43.43 -29.01
N ALA A 750 -28.18 -42.73 -27.88
CA ALA A 750 -28.98 -41.51 -27.78
C ALA A 750 -28.48 -40.35 -28.65
N ALA A 751 -27.20 -40.32 -29.03
CA ALA A 751 -26.58 -39.20 -29.75
C ALA A 751 -27.29 -38.84 -31.07
N ILE A 752 -27.99 -39.80 -31.68
CA ILE A 752 -28.76 -39.61 -32.93
C ILE A 752 -29.86 -38.56 -32.75
N VAL A 753 -30.46 -38.48 -31.57
CA VAL A 753 -31.60 -37.59 -31.28
C VAL A 753 -31.14 -36.29 -30.61
N LEU A 754 -29.95 -36.29 -30.01
CA LEU A 754 -29.41 -35.16 -29.26
C LEU A 754 -28.89 -34.04 -30.17
N PRO A 755 -28.96 -32.76 -29.73
CA PRO A 755 -28.40 -31.64 -30.47
C PRO A 755 -26.88 -31.56 -30.27
N MET A 756 -26.14 -32.47 -30.91
CA MET A 756 -24.71 -32.63 -30.66
C MET A 756 -23.88 -31.36 -30.91
N ASP A 757 -24.25 -30.51 -31.88
CA ASP A 757 -23.54 -29.25 -32.11
C ASP A 757 -23.66 -28.29 -30.91
N ARG A 758 -24.86 -28.18 -30.31
CA ARG A 758 -25.09 -27.37 -29.10
C ARG A 758 -24.39 -27.96 -27.88
N ILE A 759 -24.40 -29.28 -27.76
CA ILE A 759 -23.70 -29.99 -26.68
C ILE A 759 -22.21 -29.68 -26.78
N LYS A 760 -21.60 -29.79 -27.96
CA LYS A 760 -20.18 -29.45 -28.18
C LYS A 760 -19.86 -28.02 -27.75
N GLU A 761 -20.67 -27.04 -28.14
CA GLU A 761 -20.48 -25.64 -27.72
C GLU A 761 -20.53 -25.47 -26.19
N VAL A 762 -21.42 -26.21 -25.50
CA VAL A 762 -21.47 -26.22 -24.03
C VAL A 762 -20.21 -26.85 -23.43
N PHE A 763 -19.74 -27.97 -23.99
CA PHE A 763 -18.50 -28.61 -23.53
C PHE A 763 -17.29 -27.71 -23.73
N GLU A 764 -17.15 -27.09 -24.90
CA GLU A 764 -16.08 -26.12 -25.18
C GLU A 764 -16.11 -24.94 -24.19
N ALA A 765 -17.30 -24.38 -23.94
CA ALA A 765 -17.49 -23.29 -22.97
C ALA A 765 -17.13 -23.71 -21.54
N GLN A 766 -17.52 -24.91 -21.11
CA GLN A 766 -17.18 -25.44 -19.78
C GLN A 766 -15.70 -25.81 -19.65
N MET A 767 -15.06 -26.29 -20.73
CA MET A 767 -13.61 -26.49 -20.77
C MET A 767 -12.87 -25.16 -20.58
N ASP A 768 -13.33 -24.06 -21.19
CA ASP A 768 -12.80 -22.72 -20.91
C ASP A 768 -13.02 -22.31 -19.44
N GLY A 769 -14.17 -22.67 -18.85
CA GLY A 769 -14.43 -22.49 -17.42
C GLY A 769 -13.43 -23.23 -16.52
N ILE A 770 -13.04 -24.46 -16.89
CA ILE A 770 -12.00 -25.22 -16.19
C ILE A 770 -10.64 -24.54 -16.30
N ARG A 771 -10.24 -24.09 -17.50
CA ARG A 771 -8.98 -23.36 -17.72
C ARG A 771 -8.92 -22.10 -16.85
N GLU A 772 -10.05 -21.41 -16.75
CA GLU A 772 -10.18 -20.22 -15.91
C GLU A 772 -10.02 -20.53 -14.41
N ALA A 773 -10.71 -21.58 -13.94
CA ALA A 773 -10.59 -22.03 -12.56
C ALA A 773 -9.16 -22.47 -12.20
N CYS A 774 -8.46 -23.17 -13.10
CA CYS A 774 -7.06 -23.58 -12.93
C CYS A 774 -6.11 -22.38 -12.85
N ARG A 775 -6.31 -21.35 -13.68
CA ARG A 775 -5.50 -20.11 -13.63
C ARG A 775 -5.72 -19.32 -12.34
N ASP A 776 -6.96 -19.25 -11.86
CA ASP A 776 -7.26 -18.61 -10.57
C ASP A 776 -6.55 -19.33 -9.42
N HIS A 777 -6.59 -20.67 -9.44
CA HIS A 777 -5.88 -21.51 -8.50
C HIS A 777 -4.37 -21.26 -8.54
N GLU A 778 -3.75 -21.23 -9.72
CA GLU A 778 -2.32 -20.92 -9.88
C GLU A 778 -1.98 -19.54 -9.32
N SER A 779 -2.79 -18.51 -9.61
CA SER A 779 -2.58 -17.15 -9.10
C SER A 779 -2.68 -17.07 -7.57
N GLU A 780 -3.66 -17.73 -6.97
CA GLU A 780 -3.84 -17.78 -5.51
C GLU A 780 -2.71 -18.58 -4.85
N PHE A 781 -2.39 -19.76 -5.37
CA PHE A 781 -1.35 -20.61 -4.80
C PHE A 781 0.04 -19.96 -4.88
N LYS A 782 0.36 -19.28 -6.00
CA LYS A 782 1.59 -18.49 -6.14
C LYS A 782 1.72 -17.38 -5.09
N LYS A 783 0.60 -16.76 -4.70
CA LYS A 783 0.56 -15.72 -3.65
C LYS A 783 0.89 -16.32 -2.28
N GLU A 784 0.31 -17.47 -1.95
CA GLU A 784 0.64 -18.21 -0.72
C GLU A 784 2.09 -18.67 -0.69
N LEU A 785 2.59 -19.26 -1.79
CA LEU A 785 3.98 -19.67 -1.95
C LEU A 785 4.95 -18.51 -1.76
N ARG A 786 4.63 -17.33 -2.30
CA ARG A 786 5.41 -16.11 -2.07
C ARG A 786 5.47 -15.77 -0.57
N ASN A 787 4.33 -15.79 0.13
CA ASN A 787 4.27 -15.46 1.55
C ASN A 787 5.07 -16.47 2.40
N ILE A 788 4.93 -17.78 2.13
CA ILE A 788 5.70 -18.85 2.76
C ILE A 788 7.20 -18.66 2.54
N LYS A 789 7.61 -18.34 1.30
CA LYS A 789 9.02 -18.07 0.97
C LYS A 789 9.56 -16.89 1.77
N LEU A 790 8.79 -15.81 1.91
CA LEU A 790 9.18 -14.64 2.70
C LEU A 790 9.34 -15.01 4.18
N ASP A 791 8.41 -15.77 4.76
CA ASP A 791 8.48 -16.21 6.16
C ASP A 791 9.65 -17.18 6.43
N ALA A 792 10.03 -17.98 5.44
CA ALA A 792 11.17 -18.90 5.55
C ALA A 792 12.54 -18.20 5.40
N THR A 793 12.59 -17.01 4.79
CA THR A 793 13.87 -16.38 4.38
C THR A 793 14.11 -14.97 4.92
N GLN A 794 13.13 -14.34 5.57
CA GLN A 794 13.23 -12.97 6.06
C GLN A 794 12.89 -12.87 7.54
N ASP A 795 13.46 -11.86 8.20
CA ASP A 795 13.13 -11.54 9.58
C ASP A 795 11.90 -10.65 9.63
N ARG A 796 10.77 -11.26 9.99
CA ARG A 796 9.46 -10.62 10.08
C ARG A 796 8.66 -11.29 11.19
N PRO A 797 7.56 -10.70 11.66
CA PRO A 797 6.78 -11.28 12.76
C PRO A 797 6.31 -12.72 12.53
N SER A 798 5.90 -13.04 11.31
CA SER A 798 5.50 -14.39 10.87
C SER A 798 6.69 -15.28 10.48
N GLY A 799 7.91 -14.73 10.49
CA GLY A 799 9.14 -15.40 10.04
C GLY A 799 9.45 -16.63 10.89
N TYR A 800 9.69 -17.77 10.25
CA TYR A 800 9.80 -19.05 10.94
C TYR A 800 11.01 -19.08 11.89
N PHE A 801 12.11 -18.45 11.48
CA PHE A 801 13.33 -18.35 12.29
C PHE A 801 13.18 -17.31 13.39
N SER A 802 12.52 -16.18 13.12
CA SER A 802 12.22 -15.15 14.13
C SER A 802 11.39 -15.75 15.27
N LEU A 803 10.37 -16.55 14.93
CA LEU A 803 9.57 -17.30 15.90
C LEU A 803 10.39 -18.36 16.65
N ALA A 804 11.34 -19.01 15.99
CA ALA A 804 12.21 -20.00 16.63
C ALA A 804 13.18 -19.34 17.63
N MET A 805 13.73 -18.17 17.31
CA MET A 805 14.68 -17.43 18.14
C MET A 805 14.03 -16.65 19.28
N ALA A 806 12.72 -16.40 19.24
CA ALA A 806 12.00 -15.59 20.23
C ALA A 806 12.29 -16.01 21.69
N LYS A 807 12.28 -17.33 21.97
CA LYS A 807 12.58 -17.85 23.32
C LYS A 807 14.00 -17.54 23.78
N ALA A 808 14.97 -17.53 22.86
CA ALA A 808 16.35 -17.22 23.16
C ALA A 808 16.51 -15.74 23.52
N TYR A 809 15.89 -14.85 22.74
CA TYR A 809 15.88 -13.42 23.03
C TYR A 809 15.15 -13.11 24.34
N ASP A 810 13.98 -13.71 24.59
CA ASP A 810 13.21 -13.47 25.81
C ASP A 810 14.00 -13.88 27.07
N LYS A 811 14.73 -15.00 27.00
CA LYS A 811 15.64 -15.40 28.08
C LYS A 811 16.77 -14.39 28.28
N CYS A 812 17.34 -13.85 27.20
CA CYS A 812 18.36 -12.80 27.29
C CYS A 812 17.82 -11.49 27.85
N LYS A 813 16.60 -11.10 27.51
CA LYS A 813 15.93 -9.89 28.03
C LYS A 813 15.68 -9.98 29.54
N GLN A 814 15.40 -11.18 30.05
CA GLN A 814 15.17 -11.44 31.48
C GLN A 814 16.47 -11.51 32.31
N ASP A 815 17.64 -11.65 31.66
CA ASP A 815 18.94 -11.74 32.34
C ASP A 815 19.46 -10.33 32.69
N SER A 816 20.10 -10.19 33.86
CA SER A 816 20.60 -8.93 34.42
C SER A 816 21.89 -9.11 35.24
N GLY A 817 22.56 -8.00 35.58
CA GLY A 817 23.78 -8.00 36.41
C GLY A 817 25.11 -8.21 35.66
N ALA A 818 26.20 -8.30 36.43
CA ALA A 818 27.56 -8.32 35.87
C ALA A 818 27.79 -9.49 34.89
N GLY A 819 28.37 -9.19 33.72
CA GLY A 819 28.66 -10.18 32.68
C GLY A 819 27.46 -10.64 31.84
N VAL A 820 26.30 -9.98 31.97
CA VAL A 820 25.06 -10.32 31.26
C VAL A 820 25.23 -10.40 29.74
N THR A 821 25.97 -9.47 29.14
CA THR A 821 26.17 -9.44 27.67
C THR A 821 26.83 -10.73 27.20
N LYS A 822 27.90 -11.17 27.87
CA LYS A 822 28.60 -12.41 27.52
C LYS A 822 27.67 -13.61 27.70
N ARG A 823 26.96 -13.70 28.82
CA ARG A 823 25.97 -14.78 29.04
C ARG A 823 24.87 -14.81 27.98
N CYS A 824 24.41 -13.65 27.52
CA CYS A 824 23.41 -13.56 26.47
C CYS A 824 23.96 -14.06 25.13
N LEU A 825 25.18 -13.68 24.76
CA LEU A 825 25.81 -14.14 23.52
C LEU A 825 26.09 -15.66 23.58
N ASP A 826 26.59 -16.16 24.70
CA ASP A 826 26.78 -17.59 24.95
C ASP A 826 25.42 -18.35 24.88
N ASN A 827 24.34 -17.76 25.40
CA ASN A 827 23.00 -18.34 25.33
C ASN A 827 22.47 -18.37 23.89
N LEU A 828 22.62 -17.30 23.11
CA LEU A 828 22.25 -17.27 21.69
C LEU A 828 23.04 -18.30 20.89
N GLU A 829 24.36 -18.39 21.11
CA GLU A 829 25.21 -19.37 20.44
C GLU A 829 24.82 -20.81 20.81
N THR A 830 24.54 -21.07 22.09
CA THR A 830 24.05 -22.37 22.56
C THR A 830 22.72 -22.72 21.90
N TYR A 831 21.81 -21.74 21.76
CA TYR A 831 20.51 -21.95 21.14
C TYR A 831 20.62 -22.31 19.66
N LEU A 832 21.51 -21.64 18.91
CA LEU A 832 21.80 -21.95 17.51
C LEU A 832 22.38 -23.36 17.32
N LYS A 833 23.12 -23.86 18.32
CA LYS A 833 23.74 -25.20 18.33
C LYS A 833 22.82 -26.32 18.82
N LEU A 834 21.57 -26.02 19.20
CA LEU A 834 20.61 -27.05 19.59
C LEU A 834 20.42 -28.09 18.49
N GLU A 835 20.32 -29.34 18.88
CA GLU A 835 20.09 -30.48 17.99
C GLU A 835 18.62 -30.94 18.00
N GLY A 836 18.28 -31.77 17.01
CA GLY A 836 16.95 -32.35 16.89
C GLY A 836 15.85 -31.31 16.67
N ALA A 837 14.63 -31.62 17.12
CA ALA A 837 13.44 -30.79 16.92
C ALA A 837 13.51 -29.41 17.61
N SER A 838 14.40 -29.23 18.59
CA SER A 838 14.58 -27.96 19.30
C SER A 838 15.52 -26.99 18.59
N SER A 839 16.20 -27.43 17.52
CA SER A 839 17.08 -26.58 16.73
C SER A 839 16.30 -25.48 16.00
N PRO A 840 16.73 -24.21 16.01
CA PRO A 840 16.07 -23.15 15.26
C PRO A 840 15.93 -23.48 13.76
N PHE A 841 16.93 -24.13 13.16
CA PHE A 841 16.90 -24.55 11.76
C PHE A 841 15.95 -25.72 11.51
N ALA A 842 15.80 -26.65 12.46
CA ALA A 842 14.82 -27.73 12.37
C ALA A 842 13.39 -27.20 12.50
N ILE A 843 13.17 -26.21 13.39
CA ILE A 843 11.88 -25.53 13.54
C ILE A 843 11.50 -24.79 12.25
N VAL A 844 12.46 -24.16 11.56
CA VAL A 844 12.20 -23.55 10.24
C VAL A 844 11.74 -24.60 9.23
N CYS A 845 12.43 -25.74 9.15
CA CYS A 845 12.05 -26.85 8.27
C CYS A 845 10.63 -27.35 8.58
N GLU A 846 10.34 -27.61 9.86
CA GLU A 846 9.03 -28.08 10.31
C GLU A 846 7.91 -27.07 9.99
N LYS A 847 8.15 -25.78 10.26
CA LYS A 847 7.19 -24.70 9.97
C LYS A 847 6.94 -24.55 8.48
N LEU A 848 7.99 -24.65 7.66
CA LEU A 848 7.88 -24.62 6.20
C LEU A 848 6.98 -25.75 5.69
N SER A 849 7.23 -26.99 6.12
CA SER A 849 6.42 -28.16 5.78
C SER A 849 4.97 -28.00 6.23
N LYS A 850 4.75 -27.49 7.45
CA LYS A 850 3.42 -27.26 8.03
C LYS A 850 2.66 -26.13 7.37
N ALA A 851 3.34 -25.11 6.84
CA ALA A 851 2.70 -23.97 6.17
C ALA A 851 2.26 -24.31 4.75
N LEU A 852 3.02 -25.14 4.03
CA LEU A 852 2.72 -25.48 2.64
C LEU A 852 1.48 -26.36 2.49
N ARG A 853 1.27 -27.32 3.40
CA ARG A 853 0.11 -28.23 3.39
C ARG A 853 -1.24 -27.50 3.35
N PRO A 854 -1.58 -26.63 4.32
CA PRO A 854 -2.86 -25.93 4.31
C PRO A 854 -2.98 -24.95 3.13
N ALA A 855 -1.87 -24.35 2.68
CA ALA A 855 -1.88 -23.47 1.50
C ALA A 855 -2.25 -24.25 0.22
N ALA A 856 -1.64 -25.41 0.00
CA ALA A 856 -1.94 -26.28 -1.14
C ALA A 856 -3.36 -26.86 -1.05
N GLN A 857 -3.79 -27.33 0.13
CA GLN A 857 -5.13 -27.89 0.33
C GLN A 857 -6.23 -26.84 0.13
N THR A 858 -6.15 -25.69 0.81
CA THR A 858 -7.22 -24.66 0.77
C THR A 858 -7.44 -24.13 -0.64
N THR A 859 -6.37 -23.83 -1.37
CA THR A 859 -6.47 -23.34 -2.75
C THR A 859 -6.98 -24.43 -3.70
N SER A 860 -6.59 -25.68 -3.47
CA SER A 860 -7.02 -26.84 -4.26
C SER A 860 -8.48 -27.24 -4.01
N GLU A 861 -8.97 -27.09 -2.77
CA GLU A 861 -10.38 -27.31 -2.42
C GLU A 861 -11.31 -26.30 -3.10
N ARG A 862 -10.89 -25.04 -3.21
CA ARG A 862 -11.64 -24.03 -3.99
C ARG A 862 -11.71 -24.39 -5.47
N LEU A 863 -10.61 -24.88 -6.04
CA LEU A 863 -10.59 -25.41 -7.41
C LEU A 863 -11.55 -26.60 -7.51
N ALA A 864 -11.46 -27.58 -6.61
CA ALA A 864 -12.32 -28.75 -6.57
C ALA A 864 -13.80 -28.36 -6.59
N LYS A 865 -14.18 -27.40 -5.75
CA LYS A 865 -15.54 -26.87 -5.69
C LYS A 865 -15.97 -26.26 -7.03
N LYS A 866 -15.18 -25.37 -7.61
CA LYS A 866 -15.47 -24.76 -8.92
C LYS A 866 -15.67 -25.81 -10.01
N ILE A 867 -14.81 -26.84 -10.06
CA ILE A 867 -14.93 -27.92 -11.06
C ILE A 867 -16.17 -28.79 -10.79
N GLN A 868 -16.47 -29.08 -9.52
CA GLN A 868 -17.68 -29.82 -9.15
C GLN A 868 -18.95 -29.04 -9.52
N ASP A 869 -18.95 -27.72 -9.35
CA ASP A 869 -20.06 -26.85 -9.74
C ASP A 869 -20.28 -26.92 -11.27
N ILE A 870 -19.20 -26.80 -12.06
CA ILE A 870 -19.23 -26.96 -13.54
C ILE A 870 -19.81 -28.32 -13.94
N MET A 871 -19.31 -29.41 -13.33
CA MET A 871 -19.77 -30.76 -13.65
C MET A 871 -21.20 -31.02 -13.20
N SER A 872 -21.65 -30.36 -12.14
CA SER A 872 -23.03 -30.45 -11.63
C SER A 872 -24.00 -29.68 -12.53
N GLU A 873 -23.58 -28.52 -13.02
CA GLU A 873 -24.34 -27.75 -14.02
C GLU A 873 -24.51 -28.56 -15.31
N LEU A 874 -23.43 -29.15 -15.82
CA LEU A 874 -23.49 -30.06 -16.98
C LEU A 874 -24.48 -31.20 -16.74
N TYR A 875 -24.37 -31.89 -15.60
CA TYR A 875 -25.30 -32.97 -15.28
C TYR A 875 -26.77 -32.51 -15.25
N SER A 876 -27.04 -31.35 -14.63
CA SER A 876 -28.40 -30.79 -14.57
C SER A 876 -28.94 -30.51 -15.97
N GLN A 877 -28.13 -29.98 -16.89
CA GLN A 877 -28.57 -29.72 -18.27
C GLN A 877 -28.95 -30.99 -19.01
N PHE A 878 -28.22 -32.08 -18.81
CA PHE A 878 -28.57 -33.39 -19.39
C PHE A 878 -29.80 -34.01 -18.74
N ASP A 879 -29.93 -33.91 -17.41
CA ASP A 879 -31.12 -34.40 -16.67
C ASP A 879 -32.39 -33.68 -17.13
N ASP A 880 -32.30 -32.37 -17.33
CA ASP A 880 -33.39 -31.52 -17.83
C ASP A 880 -33.78 -31.84 -19.27
N MET A 881 -32.82 -32.32 -20.07
CA MET A 881 -33.02 -32.69 -21.48
C MET A 881 -33.69 -34.07 -21.66
N VAL A 882 -33.40 -35.02 -20.76
CA VAL A 882 -33.74 -36.45 -20.87
C VAL A 882 -35.13 -36.80 -20.31
N ASP A 883 -35.77 -35.89 -19.58
CA ASP A 883 -37.02 -36.18 -18.84
C ASP A 883 -38.20 -36.57 -19.75
N LYS A 884 -38.86 -37.67 -19.39
CA LYS A 884 -39.81 -38.41 -20.24
C LYS A 884 -41.27 -38.04 -20.06
N LYS A 885 -41.62 -37.18 -19.10
CA LYS A 885 -43.01 -36.74 -18.88
C LYS A 885 -43.10 -35.26 -18.49
N ILE A 886 -43.60 -34.44 -19.40
CA ILE A 886 -44.06 -33.09 -19.05
C ILE A 886 -45.53 -33.22 -18.63
N ASP A 887 -45.77 -33.50 -17.35
CA ASP A 887 -47.12 -33.57 -16.79
C ASP A 887 -47.65 -32.17 -16.37
N ASP A 888 -46.80 -31.13 -16.43
CA ASP A 888 -47.13 -29.74 -16.06
C ASP A 888 -47.38 -28.84 -17.29
N LYS A 889 -48.65 -28.44 -17.47
CA LYS A 889 -49.07 -27.51 -18.53
C LYS A 889 -48.40 -26.14 -18.44
N ALA A 890 -48.05 -25.68 -17.24
CA ALA A 890 -47.37 -24.41 -17.04
C ALA A 890 -45.92 -24.48 -17.57
N GLU A 891 -45.23 -25.61 -17.35
CA GLU A 891 -43.88 -25.83 -17.91
C GLU A 891 -43.91 -25.93 -19.44
N ASP A 892 -44.91 -26.60 -20.03
CA ASP A 892 -45.07 -26.69 -21.49
C ASP A 892 -45.33 -25.34 -22.17
N GLU A 893 -46.13 -24.48 -21.54
CA GLU A 893 -46.34 -23.10 -22.01
C GLU A 893 -45.04 -22.29 -21.91
N LEU A 894 -44.33 -22.41 -20.78
CA LEU A 894 -43.07 -21.71 -20.56
C LEU A 894 -42.00 -22.13 -21.58
N ARG A 895 -41.86 -23.43 -21.86
CA ARG A 895 -40.94 -23.94 -22.90
C ARG A 895 -41.28 -23.39 -24.28
N ARG A 896 -42.57 -23.25 -24.63
CA ARG A 896 -42.99 -22.62 -25.89
C ARG A 896 -42.60 -21.15 -25.98
N ARG A 897 -42.80 -20.37 -24.92
CA ARG A 897 -42.34 -18.97 -24.87
C ARG A 897 -40.83 -18.87 -25.01
N PHE A 898 -40.08 -19.77 -24.39
CA PHE A 898 -38.63 -19.79 -24.50
C PHE A 898 -38.11 -20.19 -25.88
N ARG A 899 -38.81 -21.04 -26.64
CA ARG A 899 -38.47 -21.28 -28.05
C ARG A 899 -38.59 -20.00 -28.89
N ALA A 900 -39.68 -19.26 -28.73
CA ALA A 900 -39.87 -17.98 -29.43
C ALA A 900 -38.82 -16.93 -29.00
N PHE A 901 -38.49 -16.87 -27.71
CA PHE A 901 -37.41 -16.02 -27.20
C PHE A 901 -36.05 -16.37 -27.83
N LEU A 902 -35.71 -17.66 -27.90
CA LEU A 902 -34.43 -18.12 -28.45
C LEU A 902 -34.31 -17.89 -29.96
N GLU A 903 -35.41 -18.01 -30.71
CA GLU A 903 -35.44 -17.70 -32.15
C GLU A 903 -35.03 -16.24 -32.43
N GLU A 904 -35.35 -15.31 -31.52
CA GLU A 904 -34.98 -13.90 -31.62
C GLU A 904 -33.60 -13.60 -31.02
N GLU A 905 -33.28 -14.17 -29.86
CA GLU A 905 -32.13 -13.75 -29.05
C GLU A 905 -30.84 -14.51 -29.36
N GLU A 906 -30.91 -15.77 -29.82
CA GLU A 906 -29.70 -16.54 -30.16
C GLU A 906 -28.91 -15.92 -31.33
N PRO A 907 -29.53 -15.47 -32.45
CA PRO A 907 -28.81 -14.78 -33.51
C PRO A 907 -28.17 -13.47 -33.05
N LYS A 908 -28.86 -12.70 -32.20
CA LYS A 908 -28.33 -11.44 -31.63
C LYS A 908 -27.12 -11.71 -30.73
N PHE A 909 -27.18 -12.77 -29.91
CA PHE A 909 -26.07 -13.18 -29.06
C PHE A 909 -24.82 -13.52 -29.88
N GLU A 910 -24.96 -14.30 -30.96
CA GLU A 910 -23.83 -14.64 -31.83
C GLU A 910 -23.29 -13.42 -32.60
N GLU A 911 -24.15 -12.49 -33.02
CA GLU A 911 -23.75 -11.22 -33.63
C GLU A 911 -22.92 -10.36 -32.67
N MET A 912 -23.38 -10.20 -31.43
CA MET A 912 -22.67 -9.47 -30.37
C MET A 912 -21.32 -10.13 -30.05
N LYS A 913 -21.26 -11.47 -29.98
CA LYS A 913 -20.01 -12.21 -29.78
C LYS A 913 -19.02 -11.95 -30.93
N ALA A 914 -19.50 -11.92 -32.17
CA ALA A 914 -18.69 -11.59 -33.34
C ALA A 914 -18.22 -10.13 -33.35
N GLU A 915 -19.04 -9.19 -32.89
CA GLU A 915 -18.69 -7.77 -32.73
C GLU A 915 -17.57 -7.61 -31.69
N LEU A 916 -17.72 -8.21 -30.50
CA LEU A 916 -16.67 -8.20 -29.46
C LEU A 916 -15.34 -8.77 -29.99
N GLN A 917 -15.38 -9.87 -30.74
CA GLN A 917 -14.22 -10.44 -31.42
C GLN A 917 -13.57 -9.48 -32.43
N LYS A 918 -14.36 -8.75 -33.22
CA LYS A 918 -13.84 -7.73 -34.16
C LYS A 918 -13.15 -6.59 -33.42
N VAL A 919 -13.76 -6.09 -32.33
CA VAL A 919 -13.17 -5.02 -31.54
C VAL A 919 -11.85 -5.49 -30.89
N LYS A 920 -11.77 -6.71 -30.34
CA LYS A 920 -10.50 -7.24 -29.81
C LYS A 920 -9.38 -7.26 -30.85
N LYS A 921 -9.66 -7.77 -32.06
CA LYS A 921 -8.69 -7.84 -33.16
C LYS A 921 -8.15 -6.48 -33.61
N LYS A 922 -8.86 -5.37 -33.33
CA LYS A 922 -8.39 -3.99 -33.56
C LYS A 922 -7.21 -3.62 -32.66
N TYR A 923 -7.13 -4.21 -31.47
CA TYR A 923 -6.13 -3.91 -30.43
C TYR A 923 -5.04 -4.99 -30.29
N ASP A 924 -5.18 -6.14 -30.96
CA ASP A 924 -4.14 -7.19 -31.02
C ASP A 924 -3.01 -6.88 -32.03
N LYS A 925 -3.10 -5.76 -32.75
CA LYS A 925 -2.09 -5.24 -33.70
C LYS A 925 -1.31 -4.09 -33.09
#